data_AF-A0A1G2XLS3-F1
#
_entry.id   AF-A0A1G2XLS3-F1
#
_cell.length_a   1.000
_cell.length_b   1.000
_cell.length_c   1.000
_cell.angle_alpha   90.00
_cell.angle_beta   90.00
_cell.angle_gamma   90.00
#
_symmetry.space_group_name_H-M   'P 1'
#
loop_
_entity.id
_entity.type
_entity.pdbx_description
1 polymer ?
#
loop_
_entity_poly.entity_id
_entity_poly.type
_entity_poly.pdbx_seq_one_letter_code
_entity_poly.pdbx_strand_id
1 'polypeptide(L)'
;MKKDEQKSYVLMFVICAAILILVQAWAVWNEVVGKRPWKDYQRKFYSLLIDNINDDIEEEKKRFEDHDVQEEYQEVAQKLEKAKKEFKMSGNQNEFNELEETIRNIRSKELSPLQLQLSDIRNRVLEEEYLYTKDHTEGRKVILDKLKEEASEALSIVEKVKARLAEMQERKIALTTQIEKYENELEPFVAPINKLQERLTLLTRKRPSLQEYQIHIPALNEVDRCKSCHLGIDRDESVSDEQPFKKHPGSYIFLKNHPLNDFGCTVCHEGQGRATTSVEKAHGEVEYWLHPMLRGSLAQASCIKCHERTDDLPGAETVSIGQRLVVEKGCVGCHDVEGFPTVKIGPPLTFVGEKVSYKWLKTWLKDPHETYEKARMPNFMLSDEEIENIADFLESLSRSELETMIAADPEVDEEKYQRGMALYNSSRCVICHPREGRGGAVKYVFAPDHTKIASKISKDWLFRWIKNPREYHPDTKMPHFRFTDKEAEELVAFMSAEFIDWDALEEEEEGEEGVKAVKRDIDPASAEKGRELVKNYGCFGCHEIKGFENESKIGVELTSFGSKSVELLDFGVVKDLERSWLSWTMAKLKDPRQFREGIRMPKFSFTDEDFDALVCLLKSFKERTIPVNYFVKATTVGYEPQGKFGKIVNDLNCLVCHRIKDKGANFAPELTYEGSRVKREWLEDFLRAPDILRPLFQQMPRFNLSEEEIKIVADYITLVLVDDEVIAREDLGEITSDNVERGKKIYNEKGCQACHQIGIEGGAVGPNLSVAGDRLTPEYIYMHLKDPQKWGSSNVAPNYGLDDEELTYLTKYLSTLRAKKVGFLWKNTN
;
A
#
# COMPACT_ATOMS: atom_id res chain seq x y z
N MET A 1 -71.53 -28.96 -45.98
CA MET A 1 -70.45 -29.56 -45.17
C MET A 1 -69.95 -30.81 -45.89
N LYS A 2 -68.70 -30.83 -46.37
CA LYS A 2 -68.09 -32.09 -46.85
C LYS A 2 -67.88 -33.03 -45.65
N LYS A 3 -68.09 -34.34 -45.84
CA LYS A 3 -67.81 -35.39 -44.84
C LYS A 3 -66.38 -35.20 -44.32
N ASP A 4 -66.15 -35.36 -43.01
CA ASP A 4 -64.82 -35.14 -42.40
C ASP A 4 -63.71 -35.99 -43.05
N GLU A 5 -64.05 -37.12 -43.66
CA GLU A 5 -63.15 -38.00 -44.41
C GLU A 5 -62.60 -37.40 -45.73
N GLN A 6 -63.07 -36.22 -46.17
CA GLN A 6 -62.61 -35.56 -47.41
C GLN A 6 -61.79 -34.27 -47.18
N LYS A 7 -61.46 -33.92 -45.93
CA LYS A 7 -60.60 -32.76 -45.64
C LYS A 7 -59.12 -33.18 -45.73
N SER A 8 -58.42 -32.63 -46.73
CA SER A 8 -56.97 -32.85 -46.88
C SER A 8 -56.21 -32.01 -45.87
N TYR A 9 -55.60 -32.67 -44.88
CA TYR A 9 -54.69 -32.03 -43.92
C TYR A 9 -53.26 -31.92 -44.43
N VAL A 10 -52.98 -32.34 -45.67
CA VAL A 10 -51.63 -32.35 -46.25
C VAL A 10 -51.01 -30.95 -46.24
N LEU A 11 -51.76 -29.92 -46.61
CA LEU A 11 -51.28 -28.53 -46.57
C LEU A 11 -50.95 -28.09 -45.14
N MET A 12 -51.81 -28.42 -44.18
CA MET A 12 -51.60 -28.09 -42.76
C MET A 12 -50.40 -28.84 -42.18
N PHE A 13 -50.21 -30.11 -42.55
CA PHE A 13 -49.04 -30.91 -42.17
C PHE A 13 -47.75 -30.32 -42.76
N VAL A 14 -47.74 -29.94 -44.05
CA VAL A 14 -46.57 -29.32 -44.69
C VAL A 14 -46.22 -27.98 -44.03
N ILE A 15 -47.23 -27.16 -43.70
CA ILE A 15 -47.01 -25.89 -42.98
C ILE A 15 -46.43 -26.16 -41.58
N CYS A 16 -47.01 -27.08 -40.81
CA CYS A 16 -46.50 -27.43 -39.49
C CYS A 16 -45.07 -28.01 -39.54
N ALA A 17 -44.78 -28.87 -40.52
CA ALA A 17 -43.44 -29.42 -40.73
C ALA A 17 -42.43 -28.34 -41.12
N ALA A 18 -42.81 -27.39 -41.98
CA ALA A 18 -41.98 -26.25 -42.35
C ALA A 18 -41.69 -25.35 -41.14
N ILE A 19 -42.70 -25.05 -40.32
CA ILE A 19 -42.53 -24.30 -39.07
C ILE A 19 -41.57 -25.04 -38.12
N LEU A 20 -41.73 -26.35 -37.96
CA LEU A 20 -40.85 -27.16 -37.10
C LEU A 20 -39.38 -27.10 -37.58
N ILE A 21 -39.16 -27.23 -38.89
CA ILE A 21 -37.82 -27.12 -39.50
C ILE A 21 -37.25 -25.72 -39.26
N LEU A 22 -38.04 -24.66 -39.47
CA LEU A 22 -37.59 -23.28 -39.25
C LEU A 22 -37.25 -23.02 -37.78
N VAL A 23 -38.07 -23.49 -36.85
CA VAL A 23 -37.81 -23.38 -35.41
C VAL A 23 -36.57 -24.17 -35.02
N GLN A 24 -36.35 -25.36 -35.58
CA GLN A 24 -35.16 -26.15 -35.31
C GLN A 24 -33.90 -25.51 -35.90
N ALA A 25 -33.97 -25.00 -37.12
CA ALA A 25 -32.87 -24.25 -37.73
C ALA A 25 -32.54 -22.98 -36.93
N TRP A 26 -33.55 -22.23 -36.50
CA TRP A 26 -33.38 -21.06 -35.64
C TRP A 26 -32.80 -21.43 -34.27
N ALA A 27 -33.26 -22.52 -33.64
CA ALA A 27 -32.75 -22.98 -32.35
C ALA A 27 -31.27 -23.38 -32.45
N VAL A 28 -30.87 -24.08 -33.52
CA VAL A 28 -29.46 -24.42 -33.78
C VAL A 28 -28.64 -23.15 -34.02
N TRP A 29 -29.13 -22.23 -34.85
CA TRP A 29 -28.46 -20.94 -35.08
C TRP A 29 -28.27 -20.15 -33.79
N ASN A 30 -29.33 -20.01 -32.99
CA ASN A 30 -29.31 -19.30 -31.72
C ASN A 30 -28.36 -19.95 -30.70
N GLU A 31 -28.31 -21.30 -30.64
CA GLU A 31 -27.39 -22.02 -29.77
C GLU A 31 -25.92 -21.86 -30.19
N VAL A 32 -25.65 -21.83 -31.49
CA VAL A 32 -24.28 -21.76 -32.04
C VAL A 32 -23.74 -20.32 -32.07
N VAL A 33 -24.59 -19.35 -32.43
CA VAL A 33 -24.21 -17.95 -32.67
C VAL A 33 -24.73 -17.05 -31.55
N GLY A 34 -26.03 -17.09 -31.26
CA GLY A 34 -26.67 -16.15 -30.34
C GLY A 34 -26.27 -16.32 -28.87
N LYS A 35 -26.08 -17.56 -28.41
CA LYS A 35 -25.75 -17.86 -27.00
C LYS A 35 -24.26 -18.02 -26.70
N ARG A 36 -23.40 -18.00 -27.73
CA ARG A 36 -21.96 -18.26 -27.58
C ARG A 36 -21.07 -17.16 -28.19
N PRO A 37 -21.36 -15.86 -27.96
CA PRO A 37 -20.57 -14.77 -28.52
C PRO A 37 -19.11 -14.77 -28.03
N TRP A 38 -18.85 -15.33 -26.85
CA TRP A 38 -17.50 -15.54 -26.29
C TRP A 38 -16.54 -16.23 -27.28
N LYS A 39 -17.05 -17.09 -28.19
CA LYS A 39 -16.23 -17.76 -29.21
C LYS A 39 -15.59 -16.79 -30.20
N ASP A 40 -16.24 -15.66 -30.51
CA ASP A 40 -15.69 -14.65 -31.40
C ASP A 40 -14.51 -13.93 -30.74
N TYR A 41 -14.65 -13.58 -29.46
CA TYR A 41 -13.55 -13.00 -28.67
C TYR A 41 -12.35 -13.94 -28.60
N GLN A 42 -12.57 -15.22 -28.33
CA GLN A 42 -11.47 -16.20 -28.30
C GLN A 42 -10.79 -16.34 -29.65
N ARG A 43 -11.55 -16.37 -30.76
CA ARG A 43 -10.98 -16.39 -32.12
C ARG A 43 -10.12 -15.16 -32.38
N LYS A 44 -10.62 -13.97 -32.03
CA LYS A 44 -9.87 -12.71 -32.19
C LYS A 44 -8.61 -12.70 -31.34
N PHE A 45 -8.67 -13.15 -30.08
CA PHE A 45 -7.51 -13.25 -29.20
C PHE A 45 -6.41 -14.14 -29.80
N TYR A 46 -6.75 -15.33 -30.30
CA TYR A 46 -5.75 -16.22 -30.91
C TYR A 46 -5.22 -15.71 -32.24
N SER A 47 -6.03 -14.97 -33.02
CA SER A 47 -5.53 -14.26 -34.20
C SER A 47 -4.46 -13.23 -33.80
N LEU A 48 -4.78 -12.35 -32.86
CA LEU A 48 -3.85 -11.34 -32.37
C LEU A 48 -2.57 -11.95 -31.77
N LEU A 49 -2.70 -13.06 -31.04
CA LEU A 49 -1.54 -13.77 -30.51
C LEU A 49 -0.64 -14.31 -31.63
N ILE A 50 -1.23 -14.83 -32.71
CA ILE A 50 -0.47 -15.30 -33.88
C ILE A 50 0.18 -14.13 -34.60
N ASP A 51 -0.54 -13.03 -34.78
CA ASP A 51 -0.05 -11.82 -35.43
C ASP A 51 1.15 -11.25 -34.66
N ASN A 52 1.05 -11.10 -33.33
CA ASN A 52 2.18 -10.66 -32.50
C ASN A 52 3.40 -11.59 -32.60
N ILE A 53 3.20 -12.91 -32.60
CA ILE A 53 4.32 -13.85 -32.74
C ILE A 53 4.96 -13.73 -34.13
N ASN A 54 4.18 -13.47 -35.18
CA ASN A 54 4.72 -13.23 -36.52
C ASN A 54 5.53 -11.94 -36.57
N ASP A 55 5.04 -10.88 -35.93
CA ASP A 55 5.75 -9.60 -35.82
C ASP A 55 7.06 -9.77 -35.04
N ASP A 56 7.05 -10.48 -33.91
CA ASP A 56 8.25 -10.82 -33.12
C ASP A 56 9.26 -11.62 -33.96
N ILE A 57 8.79 -12.56 -34.79
CA ILE A 57 9.64 -13.32 -35.72
C ILE A 57 10.25 -12.39 -36.78
N GLU A 58 9.50 -11.44 -37.31
CA GLU A 58 10.00 -10.49 -38.30
C GLU A 58 11.03 -9.52 -37.69
N GLU A 59 10.82 -9.07 -36.46
CA GLU A 59 11.77 -8.24 -35.72
C GLU A 59 13.07 -9.00 -35.43
N GLU A 60 12.99 -10.22 -34.90
CA GLU A 60 14.18 -11.05 -34.66
C GLU A 60 14.89 -11.44 -35.97
N LYS A 61 14.17 -11.62 -37.08
CA LYS A 61 14.80 -11.78 -38.41
C LYS A 61 15.57 -10.54 -38.83
N LYS A 62 14.99 -9.34 -38.69
CA LYS A 62 15.69 -8.08 -39.00
C LYS A 62 16.93 -7.90 -38.15
N ARG A 63 16.84 -8.24 -36.86
CA ARG A 63 17.99 -8.24 -35.94
C ARG A 63 19.06 -9.24 -36.38
N PHE A 64 18.66 -10.42 -36.83
CA PHE A 64 19.59 -11.42 -37.36
C PHE A 64 20.19 -11.01 -38.72
N GLU A 65 19.47 -10.25 -39.54
CA GLU A 65 19.92 -9.72 -40.84
C GLU A 65 20.85 -8.49 -40.70
N ASP A 66 20.99 -7.92 -39.51
CA ASP A 66 21.93 -6.83 -39.23
C ASP A 66 23.36 -7.21 -39.62
N HIS A 67 24.09 -6.26 -40.18
CA HIS A 67 25.42 -6.52 -40.74
C HIS A 67 26.39 -7.08 -39.71
N ASP A 68 26.42 -6.51 -38.50
CA ASP A 68 27.39 -6.89 -37.47
C ASP A 68 27.05 -8.28 -36.92
N VAL A 69 25.76 -8.58 -36.75
CA VAL A 69 25.27 -9.90 -36.31
C VAL A 69 25.51 -10.98 -37.37
N GLN A 70 25.32 -10.65 -38.66
CA GLN A 70 25.62 -11.57 -39.76
C GLN A 70 27.10 -11.89 -39.88
N GLU A 71 27.98 -10.90 -39.67
CA GLU A 71 29.43 -11.12 -39.71
C GLU A 71 29.88 -12.08 -38.61
N GLU A 72 29.43 -11.86 -37.36
CA GLU A 72 29.68 -12.75 -36.23
C GLU A 72 29.15 -14.18 -36.48
N TYR A 73 27.90 -14.28 -36.94
CA TYR A 73 27.28 -15.56 -37.28
C TYR A 73 28.08 -16.32 -38.35
N GLN A 74 28.49 -15.63 -39.42
CA GLN A 74 29.27 -16.24 -40.51
C GLN A 74 30.66 -16.70 -40.03
N GLU A 75 31.31 -15.96 -39.15
CA GLU A 75 32.61 -16.34 -38.59
C GLU A 75 32.51 -17.66 -37.81
N VAL A 76 31.53 -17.77 -36.91
CA VAL A 76 31.31 -18.98 -36.11
C VAL A 76 30.82 -20.14 -36.99
N ALA A 77 29.95 -19.89 -37.97
CA ALA A 77 29.48 -20.90 -38.92
C ALA A 77 30.63 -21.49 -39.76
N GLN A 78 31.58 -20.66 -40.21
CA GLN A 78 32.77 -21.11 -40.91
C GLN A 78 33.68 -21.97 -40.02
N LYS A 79 33.86 -21.59 -38.74
CA LYS A 79 34.60 -22.39 -37.75
C LYS A 79 33.94 -23.75 -37.53
N LEU A 80 32.61 -23.79 -37.42
CA LEU A 80 31.85 -25.04 -37.30
C LEU A 80 31.99 -25.93 -38.55
N GLU A 81 31.88 -25.35 -39.76
CA GLU A 81 32.01 -26.12 -41.00
C GLU A 81 33.41 -26.70 -41.16
N LYS A 82 34.44 -25.93 -40.79
CA LYS A 82 35.82 -26.40 -40.73
C LYS A 82 35.97 -27.57 -39.75
N ALA A 83 35.46 -27.44 -38.53
CA ALA A 83 35.48 -28.51 -37.53
C ALA A 83 34.74 -29.77 -38.01
N LYS A 84 33.59 -29.63 -38.67
CA LYS A 84 32.83 -30.75 -39.27
C LYS A 84 33.60 -31.42 -40.43
N LYS A 85 34.31 -30.65 -41.26
CA LYS A 85 35.16 -31.21 -42.33
C LYS A 85 36.37 -31.96 -41.76
N GLU A 86 37.04 -31.40 -40.76
CA GLU A 86 38.16 -32.05 -40.07
C GLU A 86 37.70 -33.35 -39.38
N PHE A 87 36.53 -33.36 -38.76
CA PHE A 87 35.92 -34.56 -38.17
C PHE A 87 35.63 -35.66 -39.20
N LYS A 88 35.19 -35.30 -40.42
CA LYS A 88 34.96 -36.25 -41.51
C LYS A 88 36.25 -36.78 -42.14
N MET A 89 37.28 -35.94 -42.28
CA MET A 89 38.54 -36.33 -42.96
C MET A 89 39.53 -37.07 -42.07
N SER A 90 39.48 -36.86 -40.75
CA SER A 90 40.43 -37.45 -39.78
C SER A 90 40.18 -38.93 -39.46
N GLY A 91 39.12 -39.54 -40.00
CA GLY A 91 38.67 -40.88 -39.59
C GLY A 91 37.86 -40.90 -38.29
N ASN A 92 37.77 -39.76 -37.58
CA ASN A 92 37.00 -39.60 -36.34
C ASN A 92 35.51 -39.90 -36.51
N GLN A 93 34.94 -39.66 -37.70
CA GLN A 93 33.54 -40.03 -38.02
C GLN A 93 33.29 -41.55 -37.95
N ASN A 94 34.26 -42.36 -38.39
CA ASN A 94 34.13 -43.82 -38.34
C ASN A 94 34.29 -44.30 -36.89
N GLU A 95 35.29 -43.78 -36.16
CA GLU A 95 35.48 -44.06 -34.72
C GLU A 95 34.24 -43.66 -33.90
N PHE A 96 33.63 -42.50 -34.20
CA PHE A 96 32.41 -42.05 -33.54
C PHE A 96 31.22 -42.99 -33.82
N ASN A 97 31.01 -43.39 -35.07
CA ASN A 97 29.91 -44.28 -35.44
C ASN A 97 30.09 -45.67 -34.82
N GLU A 98 31.32 -46.20 -34.81
CA GLU A 98 31.68 -47.47 -34.17
C GLU A 98 31.48 -47.40 -32.64
N LEU A 99 31.93 -46.33 -32.00
CA LEU A 99 31.70 -46.09 -30.57
C LEU A 99 30.21 -45.96 -30.26
N GLU A 100 29.43 -45.27 -31.09
CA GLU A 100 28.00 -45.12 -30.89
C GLU A 100 27.26 -46.46 -30.99
N GLU A 101 27.57 -47.26 -32.01
CA GLU A 101 27.01 -48.60 -32.18
C GLU A 101 27.43 -49.53 -31.03
N THR A 102 28.70 -49.47 -30.62
CA THR A 102 29.23 -50.25 -29.49
C THR A 102 28.54 -49.87 -28.17
N ILE A 103 28.42 -48.58 -27.86
CA ILE A 103 27.70 -48.07 -26.69
C ILE A 103 26.23 -48.53 -26.72
N ARG A 104 25.56 -48.44 -27.89
CA ARG A 104 24.17 -48.88 -28.06
C ARG A 104 24.02 -50.39 -27.86
N ASN A 105 24.94 -51.19 -28.38
CA ASN A 105 24.98 -52.64 -28.20
C ASN A 105 25.22 -53.01 -26.73
N ILE A 106 26.21 -52.40 -26.06
CA ILE A 106 26.48 -52.65 -24.63
C ILE A 106 25.26 -52.25 -23.79
N ARG A 107 24.63 -51.11 -24.05
CA ARG A 107 23.41 -50.70 -23.33
C ARG A 107 22.28 -51.70 -23.50
N SER A 108 21.99 -52.11 -24.74
CA SER A 108 20.82 -52.95 -25.03
C SER A 108 21.03 -54.44 -24.73
N LYS A 109 22.21 -55.00 -25.03
CA LYS A 109 22.50 -56.44 -24.94
C LYS A 109 23.19 -56.87 -23.65
N GLU A 110 23.88 -55.95 -22.97
CA GLU A 110 24.59 -56.27 -21.72
C GLU A 110 23.97 -55.57 -20.52
N LEU A 111 23.88 -54.23 -20.54
CA LEU A 111 23.45 -53.45 -19.37
C LEU A 111 21.97 -53.66 -19.03
N SER A 112 21.05 -53.56 -20.01
CA SER A 112 19.61 -53.72 -19.75
C SER A 112 19.24 -55.10 -19.17
N PRO A 113 19.73 -56.24 -19.70
CA PRO A 113 19.51 -57.54 -19.08
C PRO A 113 20.07 -57.66 -17.67
N LEU A 114 21.29 -57.17 -17.43
CA LEU A 114 21.92 -57.20 -16.11
C LEU A 114 21.18 -56.32 -15.08
N GLN A 115 20.67 -55.15 -15.51
CA GLN A 115 19.85 -54.28 -14.68
C GLN A 115 18.51 -54.91 -14.33
N LEU A 116 17.89 -55.62 -15.28
CA LEU A 116 16.66 -56.36 -15.05
C LEU A 116 16.89 -57.51 -14.05
N GLN A 117 17.98 -58.27 -14.20
CA GLN A 117 18.38 -59.31 -13.25
C GLN A 117 18.64 -58.75 -11.85
N LEU A 118 19.38 -57.63 -11.74
CA LEU A 118 19.63 -56.97 -10.47
C LEU A 118 18.33 -56.47 -9.81
N SER A 119 17.38 -55.95 -10.61
CA SER A 119 16.06 -55.53 -10.12
C SER A 119 15.26 -56.72 -9.57
N ASP A 120 15.26 -57.86 -10.29
CA ASP A 120 14.62 -59.09 -9.84
C ASP A 120 15.22 -59.61 -8.52
N ILE A 121 16.55 -59.67 -8.41
CA ILE A 121 17.24 -60.08 -7.18
C ILE A 121 16.92 -59.11 -6.04
N ARG A 122 16.91 -57.80 -6.27
CA ARG A 122 16.53 -56.80 -5.25
C ARG A 122 15.10 -56.96 -4.78
N ASN A 123 14.15 -57.24 -5.69
CA ASN A 123 12.77 -57.50 -5.31
C ASN A 123 12.65 -58.76 -4.45
N ARG A 124 13.41 -59.82 -4.78
CA ARG A 124 13.48 -61.05 -3.97
C ARG A 124 14.13 -60.81 -2.60
N VAL A 125 15.15 -59.96 -2.52
CA VAL A 125 15.75 -59.52 -1.23
C VAL A 125 14.70 -58.79 -0.38
N LEU A 126 13.94 -57.87 -0.97
CA LEU A 126 12.90 -57.12 -0.26
C LEU A 126 11.74 -58.01 0.20
N GLU A 127 11.33 -58.96 -0.64
CA GLU A 127 10.33 -59.96 -0.30
C GLU A 127 10.80 -60.83 0.87
N GLU A 128 12.02 -61.35 0.82
CA GLU A 128 12.59 -62.16 1.91
C GLU A 128 12.88 -61.34 3.18
N GLU A 129 13.23 -60.05 3.08
CA GLU A 129 13.34 -59.14 4.24
C GLU A 129 11.98 -58.92 4.92
N TYR A 130 10.92 -58.72 4.14
CA TYR A 130 9.56 -58.60 4.64
C TYR A 130 9.06 -59.91 5.30
N LEU A 131 9.42 -61.05 4.71
CA LEU A 131 9.10 -62.36 5.25
C LEU A 131 9.94 -62.72 6.49
N TYR A 132 11.19 -62.29 6.55
CA TYR A 132 12.06 -62.46 7.72
C TYR A 132 11.61 -61.61 8.91
N THR A 133 11.19 -60.36 8.68
CA THR A 133 10.63 -59.48 9.72
C THR A 133 9.31 -60.00 10.32
N LYS A 134 8.61 -60.93 9.65
CA LYS A 134 7.43 -61.61 10.22
C LYS A 134 7.77 -62.86 11.03
N ASP A 135 8.57 -63.78 10.49
CA ASP A 135 8.71 -65.13 11.06
C ASP A 135 10.06 -65.40 11.77
N HIS A 136 11.08 -64.54 11.59
CA HIS A 136 12.40 -64.61 12.27
C HIS A 136 13.12 -65.98 12.25
N THR A 137 12.86 -66.83 11.25
CA THR A 137 13.46 -68.18 11.16
C THR A 137 14.89 -68.17 10.61
N GLU A 138 15.77 -69.01 11.17
CA GLU A 138 17.17 -69.16 10.72
C GLU A 138 17.29 -69.58 9.25
N GLY A 139 16.36 -70.42 8.74
CA GLY A 139 16.34 -70.85 7.34
C GLY A 139 16.13 -69.69 6.35
N ARG A 140 15.31 -68.68 6.70
CA ARG A 140 15.12 -67.48 5.87
C ARG A 140 16.31 -66.53 5.94
N LYS A 141 16.98 -66.45 7.09
CA LYS A 141 18.22 -65.65 7.22
C LYS A 141 19.31 -66.11 6.26
N VAL A 142 19.51 -67.43 6.15
CA VAL A 142 20.47 -68.03 5.19
C VAL A 142 20.10 -67.71 3.73
N ILE A 143 18.81 -67.74 3.39
CA ILE A 143 18.33 -67.38 2.04
C ILE A 143 18.55 -65.88 1.78
N LEU A 144 18.25 -65.02 2.75
CA LEU A 144 18.43 -63.58 2.66
C LEU A 144 19.90 -63.20 2.49
N ASP A 145 20.80 -63.77 3.29
CA ASP A 145 22.24 -63.50 3.21
C ASP A 145 22.80 -63.93 1.84
N LYS A 146 22.35 -65.09 1.32
CA LYS A 146 22.71 -65.56 -0.02
C LYS A 146 22.20 -64.63 -1.12
N LEU A 147 20.95 -64.16 -1.04
CA LEU A 147 20.39 -63.21 -2.01
C LEU A 147 21.10 -61.85 -1.97
N LYS A 148 21.52 -61.40 -0.78
CA LYS A 148 22.32 -60.17 -0.62
C LYS A 148 23.70 -60.31 -1.25
N GLU A 149 24.34 -61.46 -1.11
CA GLU A 149 25.61 -61.77 -1.77
C GLU A 149 25.45 -61.80 -3.31
N GLU A 150 24.43 -62.49 -3.81
CA GLU A 150 24.07 -62.50 -5.24
C GLU A 150 23.77 -61.09 -5.78
N ALA A 151 23.07 -60.25 -5.00
CA ALA A 151 22.80 -58.85 -5.37
C ALA A 151 24.08 -58.01 -5.43
N SER A 152 25.00 -58.21 -4.48
CA SER A 152 26.29 -57.52 -4.43
C SER A 152 27.19 -57.90 -5.61
N GLU A 153 27.22 -59.19 -5.98
CA GLU A 153 27.97 -59.66 -7.14
C GLU A 153 27.39 -59.11 -8.45
N ALA A 154 26.06 -59.17 -8.62
CA ALA A 154 25.38 -58.60 -9.78
C ALA A 154 25.59 -57.08 -9.90
N LEU A 155 25.60 -56.35 -8.78
CA LEU A 155 25.88 -54.92 -8.75
C LEU A 155 27.31 -54.60 -9.22
N SER A 156 28.31 -55.34 -8.75
CA SER A 156 29.72 -55.20 -9.17
C SER A 156 29.90 -55.38 -10.68
N ILE A 157 29.16 -56.34 -11.27
CA ILE A 157 29.17 -56.57 -12.72
C ILE A 157 28.55 -55.37 -13.46
N VAL A 158 27.41 -54.86 -12.98
CA VAL A 158 26.75 -53.66 -13.56
C VAL A 158 27.65 -52.43 -13.49
N GLU A 159 28.36 -52.23 -12.37
CA GLU A 159 29.28 -51.10 -12.21
C GLU A 159 30.48 -51.18 -13.16
N LYS A 160 31.07 -52.36 -13.37
CA LYS A 160 32.13 -52.55 -14.37
C LYS A 160 31.67 -52.21 -15.78
N VAL A 161 30.45 -52.63 -16.15
CA VAL A 161 29.88 -52.31 -17.48
C VAL A 161 29.59 -50.81 -17.60
N LYS A 162 29.12 -50.15 -16.54
CA LYS A 162 28.92 -48.70 -16.51
C LYS A 162 30.23 -47.92 -16.62
N ALA A 163 31.29 -48.36 -15.94
CA ALA A 163 32.60 -47.73 -16.03
C ALA A 163 33.16 -47.80 -17.46
N ARG A 164 33.06 -48.97 -18.12
CA ARG A 164 33.43 -49.12 -19.54
C ARG A 164 32.60 -48.23 -20.47
N LEU A 165 31.30 -48.08 -20.20
CA LEU A 165 30.44 -47.16 -20.94
C LEU A 165 30.86 -45.70 -20.74
N ALA A 166 31.23 -45.30 -19.53
CA ALA A 166 31.64 -43.94 -19.21
C ALA A 166 32.93 -43.55 -19.97
N GLU A 167 33.93 -44.43 -19.99
CA GLU A 167 35.18 -44.23 -20.75
C GLU A 167 34.91 -44.07 -22.26
N MET A 168 34.06 -44.94 -22.82
CA MET A 168 33.65 -44.84 -24.23
C MET A 168 32.84 -43.57 -24.53
N GLN A 169 32.01 -43.11 -23.58
CA GLN A 169 31.26 -41.86 -23.71
C GLN A 169 32.15 -40.63 -23.64
N GLU A 170 33.14 -40.62 -22.76
CA GLU A 170 34.13 -39.54 -22.64
C GLU A 170 34.95 -39.43 -23.94
N ARG A 171 35.39 -40.57 -24.49
CA ARG A 171 36.05 -40.62 -25.79
C ARG A 171 35.15 -40.12 -26.92
N LYS A 172 33.87 -40.49 -26.92
CA LYS A 172 32.89 -40.02 -27.90
C LYS A 172 32.71 -38.49 -27.85
N ILE A 173 32.61 -37.91 -26.65
CA ILE A 173 32.48 -36.44 -26.45
C ILE A 173 33.77 -35.73 -26.87
N ALA A 174 34.94 -36.30 -26.56
CA ALA A 174 36.23 -35.73 -26.97
C ALA A 174 36.34 -35.61 -28.51
N LEU A 175 35.75 -36.54 -29.25
CA LEU A 175 35.73 -36.51 -30.72
C LEU A 175 34.83 -35.39 -31.29
N THR A 176 33.82 -34.94 -30.54
CA THR A 176 32.84 -33.90 -30.96
C THR A 176 33.00 -32.56 -30.24
N THR A 177 33.91 -32.43 -29.27
CA THR A 177 34.04 -31.24 -28.39
C THR A 177 34.14 -29.92 -29.15
N GLN A 178 34.91 -29.85 -30.25
CA GLN A 178 35.00 -28.62 -31.05
C GLN A 178 33.72 -28.33 -31.84
N ILE A 179 33.01 -29.37 -32.28
CA ILE A 179 31.72 -29.23 -32.97
C ILE A 179 30.68 -28.71 -31.98
N GLU A 180 30.57 -29.34 -30.80
CA GLU A 180 29.64 -28.94 -29.74
C GLU A 180 29.90 -27.51 -29.25
N LYS A 181 31.17 -27.12 -29.11
CA LYS A 181 31.55 -25.74 -28.76
C LYS A 181 30.98 -24.72 -29.74
N TYR A 182 31.23 -24.89 -31.04
CA TYR A 182 30.76 -23.94 -32.04
C TYR A 182 29.24 -24.02 -32.28
N GLU A 183 28.61 -25.20 -32.08
CA GLU A 183 27.15 -25.32 -32.09
C GLU A 183 26.51 -24.52 -30.95
N ASN A 184 27.10 -24.53 -29.75
CA ASN A 184 26.65 -23.71 -28.62
C ASN A 184 26.91 -22.20 -28.83
N GLU A 185 28.01 -21.82 -29.49
CA GLU A 185 28.27 -20.42 -29.86
C GLU A 185 27.27 -19.90 -30.91
N LEU A 186 26.70 -20.78 -31.76
CA LEU A 186 25.65 -20.41 -32.73
C LEU A 186 24.24 -20.38 -32.15
N GLU A 187 24.00 -21.07 -31.03
CA GLU A 187 22.66 -21.20 -30.43
C GLU A 187 21.99 -19.84 -30.15
N PRO A 188 22.66 -18.83 -29.53
CA PRO A 188 22.04 -17.53 -29.25
C PRO A 188 21.53 -16.78 -30.48
N PHE A 189 22.12 -17.03 -31.66
CA PHE A 189 21.73 -16.36 -32.91
C PHE A 189 20.45 -16.95 -33.51
N VAL A 190 20.26 -18.27 -33.40
CA VAL A 190 19.17 -18.99 -34.09
C VAL A 190 18.05 -19.40 -33.13
N ALA A 191 18.35 -19.60 -31.85
CA ALA A 191 17.40 -20.04 -30.84
C ALA A 191 16.20 -19.10 -30.65
N PRO A 192 16.33 -17.76 -30.64
CA PRO A 192 15.19 -16.85 -30.50
C PRO A 192 14.15 -17.07 -31.61
N ILE A 193 14.60 -17.08 -32.87
CA ILE A 193 13.74 -17.30 -34.04
C ILE A 193 13.13 -18.71 -34.01
N ASN A 194 13.94 -19.74 -33.73
CA ASN A 194 13.47 -21.13 -33.67
C ASN A 194 12.40 -21.32 -32.59
N LYS A 195 12.59 -20.71 -31.41
CA LYS A 195 11.65 -20.78 -30.28
C LYS A 195 10.32 -20.12 -30.64
N LEU A 196 10.35 -18.96 -31.30
CA LEU A 196 9.14 -18.29 -31.78
C LEU A 196 8.44 -19.10 -32.89
N GLN A 197 9.19 -19.67 -33.83
CA GLN A 197 8.66 -20.55 -34.88
C GLN A 197 8.06 -21.83 -34.33
N GLU A 198 8.67 -22.44 -33.31
CA GLU A 198 8.13 -23.60 -32.61
C GLU A 198 6.83 -23.21 -31.89
N ARG A 199 6.81 -22.09 -31.18
CA ARG A 199 5.62 -21.53 -30.53
C ARG A 199 4.48 -21.31 -31.54
N LEU A 200 4.77 -20.70 -32.68
CA LEU A 200 3.82 -20.49 -33.79
C LEU A 200 3.31 -21.82 -34.36
N THR A 201 4.20 -22.78 -34.56
CA THR A 201 3.86 -24.11 -35.08
C THR A 201 2.95 -24.86 -34.12
N LEU A 202 3.23 -24.81 -32.81
CA LEU A 202 2.40 -25.43 -31.78
C LEU A 202 0.99 -24.82 -31.74
N LEU A 203 0.89 -23.49 -31.79
CA LEU A 203 -0.39 -22.76 -31.82
C LEU A 203 -1.20 -23.05 -33.08
N THR A 204 -0.53 -23.18 -34.23
CA THR A 204 -1.18 -23.43 -35.52
C THR A 204 -1.63 -24.89 -35.68
N ARG A 205 -0.82 -25.85 -35.21
CA ARG A 205 -1.08 -27.30 -35.33
C ARG A 205 -2.19 -27.77 -34.39
N LYS A 206 -2.26 -27.22 -33.18
CA LYS A 206 -3.28 -27.54 -32.19
C LYS A 206 -4.25 -26.36 -32.12
N ARG A 207 -5.27 -26.37 -32.99
CA ARG A 207 -6.36 -25.36 -32.93
C ARG A 207 -6.80 -25.24 -31.47
N PRO A 208 -6.66 -24.06 -30.84
CA PRO A 208 -7.06 -23.89 -29.46
C PRO A 208 -8.53 -24.28 -29.31
N SER A 209 -8.82 -25.17 -28.37
CA SER A 209 -10.20 -25.58 -28.12
C SER A 209 -10.98 -24.37 -27.60
N LEU A 210 -11.87 -23.83 -28.43
CA LEU A 210 -12.78 -22.78 -28.02
C LEU A 210 -13.72 -23.38 -26.97
N GLN A 211 -13.56 -22.96 -25.72
CA GLN A 211 -14.28 -23.51 -24.57
C GLN A 211 -14.75 -22.40 -23.64
N GLU A 212 -15.85 -22.67 -22.94
CA GLU A 212 -16.26 -21.83 -21.83
C GLU A 212 -15.30 -22.09 -20.67
N TYR A 213 -14.64 -21.02 -20.20
CA TYR A 213 -13.77 -21.11 -19.04
C TYR A 213 -14.64 -20.82 -17.82
N GLN A 214 -14.81 -21.82 -16.95
CA GLN A 214 -15.56 -21.68 -15.71
C GLN A 214 -14.65 -21.93 -14.51
N ILE A 215 -14.60 -20.93 -13.63
CA ILE A 215 -14.03 -21.03 -12.30
C ILE A 215 -15.20 -21.20 -11.33
N HIS A 216 -15.12 -22.22 -10.48
CA HIS A 216 -16.11 -22.47 -9.44
C HIS A 216 -15.40 -22.42 -8.10
N ILE A 217 -15.88 -21.55 -7.20
CA ILE A 217 -15.26 -21.25 -5.92
C ILE A 217 -16.28 -21.63 -4.83
N PRO A 218 -16.28 -22.89 -4.36
CA PRO A 218 -17.30 -23.37 -3.44
C PRO A 218 -17.36 -22.58 -2.14
N ALA A 219 -16.21 -22.13 -1.63
CA ALA A 219 -16.13 -21.39 -0.38
C ALA A 219 -16.88 -20.05 -0.43
N LEU A 220 -16.92 -19.39 -1.59
CA LEU A 220 -17.62 -18.13 -1.81
C LEU A 220 -19.01 -18.33 -2.41
N ASN A 221 -19.39 -19.56 -2.76
CA ASN A 221 -20.57 -19.89 -3.55
C ASN A 221 -20.62 -19.13 -4.91
N GLU A 222 -19.43 -18.87 -5.48
CA GLU A 222 -19.28 -18.06 -6.69
C GLU A 222 -18.95 -18.92 -7.92
N VAL A 223 -19.47 -18.49 -9.07
CA VAL A 223 -19.17 -19.07 -10.38
C VAL A 223 -18.81 -17.94 -11.33
N ASP A 224 -17.59 -17.98 -11.85
CA ASP A 224 -17.04 -16.96 -12.73
C ASP A 224 -16.68 -17.55 -14.09
N ARG A 225 -17.12 -16.87 -15.15
CA ARG A 225 -16.86 -17.25 -16.54
C ARG A 225 -16.26 -16.11 -17.37
N CYS A 226 -15.76 -15.05 -16.73
CA CYS A 226 -15.21 -13.86 -17.38
C CYS A 226 -14.05 -14.20 -18.32
N LYS A 227 -13.22 -15.20 -17.96
CA LYS A 227 -12.13 -15.71 -18.81
C LYS A 227 -12.59 -16.32 -20.14
N SER A 228 -13.88 -16.57 -20.32
CA SER A 228 -14.43 -16.98 -21.62
C SER A 228 -14.25 -15.89 -22.68
N CYS A 229 -14.23 -14.62 -22.29
CA CYS A 229 -13.91 -13.48 -23.16
C CYS A 229 -12.54 -12.86 -22.85
N HIS A 230 -12.17 -12.77 -21.56
CA HIS A 230 -10.93 -12.13 -21.08
C HIS A 230 -9.77 -13.13 -20.95
N LEU A 231 -9.37 -13.75 -22.06
CA LEU A 231 -8.33 -14.80 -22.07
C LEU A 231 -6.93 -14.35 -21.65
N GLY A 232 -6.64 -13.06 -21.80
CA GLY A 232 -5.32 -12.47 -21.50
C GLY A 232 -5.14 -12.03 -20.06
N ILE A 233 -6.20 -12.04 -19.25
CA ILE A 233 -6.22 -11.33 -17.97
C ILE A 233 -5.16 -11.82 -16.97
N ASP A 234 -4.89 -13.13 -16.94
CA ASP A 234 -3.90 -13.77 -16.07
C ASP A 234 -2.62 -14.20 -16.78
N ARG A 235 -2.37 -13.66 -17.98
CA ARG A 235 -1.14 -13.94 -18.73
C ARG A 235 -0.12 -12.83 -18.51
N ASP A 236 1.16 -13.21 -18.62
CA ASP A 236 2.28 -12.28 -18.48
C ASP A 236 2.38 -11.32 -19.68
N GLU A 237 2.08 -11.83 -20.87
CA GLU A 237 2.09 -11.12 -22.14
C GLU A 237 0.67 -10.64 -22.50
N SER A 238 0.54 -9.35 -22.84
CA SER A 238 -0.69 -8.81 -23.40
C SER A 238 -0.66 -8.99 -24.91
N VAL A 239 -1.75 -9.46 -25.51
CA VAL A 239 -1.84 -9.57 -26.98
C VAL A 239 -2.35 -8.29 -27.63
N SER A 240 -2.94 -7.38 -26.84
CA SER A 240 -3.43 -6.08 -27.28
C SER A 240 -3.65 -5.17 -26.06
N ASP A 241 -3.74 -3.87 -26.28
CA ASP A 241 -4.15 -2.88 -25.27
C ASP A 241 -5.67 -2.67 -25.19
N GLU A 242 -6.43 -3.28 -26.10
CA GLU A 242 -7.89 -3.21 -26.14
C GLU A 242 -8.54 -4.26 -25.23
N GLN A 243 -9.62 -3.88 -24.54
CA GLN A 243 -10.47 -4.85 -23.86
C GLN A 243 -11.25 -5.68 -24.90
N PRO A 244 -11.46 -6.99 -24.69
CA PRO A 244 -11.13 -7.80 -23.50
C PRO A 244 -9.76 -8.52 -23.57
N PHE A 245 -8.89 -8.16 -24.52
CA PHE A 245 -7.65 -8.89 -24.82
C PHE A 245 -6.44 -8.45 -23.99
N LYS A 246 -6.61 -7.37 -23.25
CA LYS A 246 -5.60 -6.80 -22.35
C LYS A 246 -5.33 -7.71 -21.15
N LYS A 247 -4.08 -7.73 -20.68
CA LYS A 247 -3.71 -8.32 -19.38
C LYS A 247 -4.19 -7.49 -18.18
N HIS A 248 -4.21 -8.08 -17.00
CA HIS A 248 -4.61 -7.35 -15.78
C HIS A 248 -3.61 -6.22 -15.47
N PRO A 249 -4.07 -4.97 -15.23
CA PRO A 249 -3.18 -3.82 -15.05
C PRO A 249 -2.28 -3.92 -13.80
N GLY A 250 -2.67 -4.71 -12.81
CA GLY A 250 -1.88 -4.95 -11.60
C GLY A 250 -1.69 -6.44 -11.27
N SER A 251 -1.40 -7.30 -12.26
CA SER A 251 -1.23 -8.75 -12.03
C SER A 251 -0.21 -9.07 -10.92
N TYR A 252 0.90 -8.32 -10.86
CA TYR A 252 1.99 -8.50 -9.91
C TYR A 252 1.64 -8.17 -8.44
N ILE A 253 0.58 -7.38 -8.22
CA ILE A 253 0.07 -7.03 -6.88
C ILE A 253 -1.21 -7.81 -6.61
N PHE A 254 -2.21 -7.69 -7.47
CA PHE A 254 -3.54 -8.22 -7.24
C PHE A 254 -3.56 -9.73 -7.44
N LEU A 255 -3.31 -10.22 -8.66
CA LEU A 255 -3.45 -11.64 -8.98
C LEU A 255 -2.38 -12.52 -8.33
N LYS A 256 -1.19 -11.96 -8.05
CA LYS A 256 -0.14 -12.64 -7.27
C LYS A 256 -0.60 -12.98 -5.85
N ASN A 257 -1.33 -12.06 -5.20
CA ASN A 257 -1.85 -12.26 -3.84
C ASN A 257 -3.29 -12.81 -3.82
N HIS A 258 -4.02 -12.69 -4.93
CA HIS A 258 -5.40 -13.14 -5.12
C HIS A 258 -5.52 -13.97 -6.40
N PRO A 259 -5.08 -15.24 -6.40
CA PRO A 259 -5.16 -16.09 -7.57
C PRO A 259 -6.61 -16.24 -8.07
N LEU A 260 -6.83 -16.17 -9.38
CA LEU A 260 -8.19 -16.23 -9.94
C LEU A 260 -8.94 -17.52 -9.60
N ASN A 261 -8.24 -18.64 -9.39
CA ASN A 261 -8.89 -19.90 -9.02
C ASN A 261 -9.51 -19.86 -7.61
N ASP A 262 -9.05 -18.96 -6.74
CA ASP A 262 -9.47 -18.86 -5.35
C ASP A 262 -10.46 -17.69 -5.11
N PHE A 263 -10.40 -16.67 -5.98
CA PHE A 263 -11.19 -15.43 -5.85
C PHE A 263 -12.10 -15.13 -7.05
N GLY A 264 -11.75 -15.56 -8.26
CA GLY A 264 -12.48 -15.18 -9.48
C GLY A 264 -12.35 -13.68 -9.80
N CYS A 265 -13.10 -13.20 -10.79
CA CYS A 265 -13.15 -11.79 -11.16
C CYS A 265 -14.29 -11.05 -10.44
N THR A 266 -15.46 -11.68 -10.27
CA THR A 266 -16.66 -11.04 -9.70
C THR A 266 -16.53 -10.66 -8.24
N VAL A 267 -15.64 -11.30 -7.46
CA VAL A 267 -15.41 -10.89 -6.06
C VAL A 267 -14.86 -9.47 -5.99
N CYS A 268 -13.96 -9.12 -6.90
CA CYS A 268 -13.35 -7.80 -7.01
C CYS A 268 -14.20 -6.84 -7.86
N HIS A 269 -14.65 -7.30 -9.01
CA HIS A 269 -15.29 -6.47 -10.02
C HIS A 269 -16.82 -6.52 -10.02
N GLU A 270 -17.48 -7.39 -9.26
CA GLU A 270 -18.91 -7.63 -9.35
C GLU A 270 -19.35 -8.03 -10.77
N GLY A 271 -20.60 -7.75 -11.15
CA GLY A 271 -21.20 -8.25 -12.39
C GLY A 271 -21.87 -9.60 -12.21
N GLN A 272 -22.13 -10.27 -13.33
CA GLN A 272 -22.83 -11.55 -13.38
C GLN A 272 -21.91 -12.63 -13.95
N GLY A 273 -21.06 -13.22 -13.10
CA GLY A 273 -20.01 -14.16 -13.50
C GLY A 273 -20.51 -15.40 -14.26
N ARG A 274 -21.78 -15.78 -14.11
CA ARG A 274 -22.40 -16.90 -14.83
C ARG A 274 -22.81 -16.56 -16.27
N ALA A 275 -23.01 -15.28 -16.60
CA ALA A 275 -23.55 -14.88 -17.88
C ALA A 275 -22.46 -14.80 -18.97
N THR A 276 -22.69 -15.48 -20.09
CA THR A 276 -21.78 -15.50 -21.25
C THR A 276 -22.50 -15.17 -22.57
N THR A 277 -23.77 -14.76 -22.50
CA THR A 277 -24.64 -14.56 -23.67
C THR A 277 -24.61 -13.15 -24.24
N SER A 278 -24.15 -12.15 -23.48
CA SER A 278 -23.84 -10.80 -23.96
C SER A 278 -22.93 -10.08 -22.97
N VAL A 279 -22.33 -8.97 -23.40
CA VAL A 279 -21.46 -8.14 -22.54
C VAL A 279 -22.28 -7.49 -21.43
N GLU A 280 -23.44 -6.94 -21.77
CA GLU A 280 -24.34 -6.25 -20.84
C GLU A 280 -24.77 -7.21 -19.72
N LYS A 281 -25.15 -8.44 -20.08
CA LYS A 281 -25.51 -9.47 -19.10
C LYS A 281 -24.32 -9.86 -18.23
N ALA A 282 -23.15 -10.16 -18.83
CA ALA A 282 -21.96 -10.53 -18.07
C ALA A 282 -21.52 -9.43 -17.09
N HIS A 283 -21.63 -8.17 -17.50
CA HIS A 283 -21.31 -7.01 -16.67
C HIS A 283 -22.45 -6.62 -15.72
N GLY A 284 -23.57 -7.34 -15.70
CA GLY A 284 -24.69 -7.08 -14.81
C GLY A 284 -25.45 -5.78 -15.13
N GLU A 285 -25.35 -5.27 -16.35
CA GLU A 285 -26.05 -4.09 -16.87
C GLU A 285 -27.45 -4.46 -17.37
N VAL A 286 -28.19 -5.16 -16.51
CA VAL A 286 -29.54 -5.61 -16.80
C VAL A 286 -30.49 -5.13 -15.73
N GLU A 287 -31.74 -4.92 -16.15
CA GLU A 287 -32.82 -4.49 -15.27
C GLU A 287 -32.92 -5.43 -14.06
N TYR A 288 -33.00 -4.87 -12.86
CA TYR A 288 -33.08 -5.56 -11.57
C TYR A 288 -31.82 -6.30 -11.08
N TRP A 289 -30.70 -6.26 -11.79
CA TRP A 289 -29.45 -6.79 -11.25
C TRP A 289 -28.82 -5.81 -10.26
N LEU A 290 -28.59 -6.27 -9.03
CA LEU A 290 -28.17 -5.39 -7.92
C LEU A 290 -26.68 -5.05 -7.90
N HIS A 291 -25.87 -5.83 -8.63
CA HIS A 291 -24.41 -5.76 -8.55
C HIS A 291 -23.78 -5.68 -9.94
N PRO A 292 -24.02 -4.57 -10.69
CA PRO A 292 -23.34 -4.33 -11.95
C PRO A 292 -21.83 -4.22 -11.72
N MET A 293 -21.06 -4.50 -12.76
CA MET A 293 -19.61 -4.55 -12.69
C MET A 293 -19.02 -3.19 -12.29
N LEU A 294 -18.18 -3.21 -11.26
CA LEU A 294 -17.37 -2.09 -10.80
C LEU A 294 -16.21 -1.86 -11.78
N ARG A 295 -16.13 -0.61 -12.27
CA ARG A 295 -15.14 -0.17 -13.26
C ARG A 295 -14.18 0.85 -12.66
N GLY A 296 -12.94 0.86 -13.15
CA GLY A 296 -11.93 1.83 -12.72
C GLY A 296 -11.68 1.77 -11.21
N SER A 297 -11.63 2.94 -10.57
CA SER A 297 -11.37 3.07 -9.13
C SER A 297 -12.47 2.46 -8.26
N LEU A 298 -13.71 2.33 -8.74
CA LEU A 298 -14.80 1.72 -7.98
C LEU A 298 -14.56 0.23 -7.69
N ALA A 299 -13.73 -0.47 -8.46
CA ALA A 299 -13.37 -1.86 -8.16
C ALA A 299 -12.69 -2.00 -6.78
N GLN A 300 -12.02 -0.94 -6.31
CA GLN A 300 -11.40 -0.91 -4.98
C GLN A 300 -12.43 -0.96 -3.84
N ALA A 301 -13.71 -0.66 -4.11
CA ALA A 301 -14.79 -0.82 -3.13
C ALA A 301 -14.91 -2.27 -2.63
N SER A 302 -14.48 -3.25 -3.43
CA SER A 302 -14.48 -4.66 -3.03
C SER A 302 -13.33 -5.03 -2.09
N CYS A 303 -12.27 -4.23 -1.98
CA CYS A 303 -11.11 -4.55 -1.12
C CYS A 303 -11.53 -4.70 0.35
N ILE A 304 -12.45 -3.86 0.82
CA ILE A 304 -12.89 -3.86 2.22
C ILE A 304 -13.83 -5.03 2.58
N LYS A 305 -14.20 -5.88 1.60
CA LYS A 305 -14.92 -7.13 1.86
C LYS A 305 -14.08 -8.09 2.69
N CYS A 306 -12.76 -8.08 2.48
CA CYS A 306 -11.80 -8.97 3.15
C CYS A 306 -10.76 -8.20 4.00
N HIS A 307 -10.42 -6.97 3.61
CA HIS A 307 -9.45 -6.13 4.31
C HIS A 307 -10.15 -5.17 5.27
N GLU A 308 -9.98 -5.38 6.58
CA GLU A 308 -10.62 -4.54 7.60
C GLU A 308 -10.14 -3.09 7.57
N ARG A 309 -8.84 -2.88 7.33
CA ARG A 309 -8.23 -1.57 7.11
C ARG A 309 -7.43 -1.62 5.82
N THR A 310 -7.54 -0.59 4.99
CA THR A 310 -6.78 -0.47 3.75
C THR A 310 -5.71 0.63 3.83
N ASP A 311 -5.45 1.16 5.04
CA ASP A 311 -4.33 2.08 5.29
C ASP A 311 -3.03 1.47 4.74
N ASP A 312 -2.38 2.18 3.82
CA ASP A 312 -1.15 1.75 3.12
C ASP A 312 -1.29 0.44 2.29
N LEU A 313 -2.50 -0.02 1.95
CA LEU A 313 -2.72 -1.20 1.09
C LEU A 313 -2.51 -0.86 -0.40
N PRO A 314 -1.48 -1.41 -1.08
CA PRO A 314 -1.21 -1.10 -2.48
C PRO A 314 -2.37 -1.51 -3.39
N GLY A 315 -2.81 -0.60 -4.25
CA GLY A 315 -3.92 -0.80 -5.18
C GLY A 315 -5.32 -0.56 -4.61
N ALA A 316 -5.42 -0.13 -3.35
CA ALA A 316 -6.67 0.25 -2.67
C ALA A 316 -6.66 1.74 -2.26
N GLU A 317 -5.89 2.59 -2.94
CA GLU A 317 -5.64 3.97 -2.55
C GLU A 317 -6.93 4.81 -2.48
N THR A 318 -7.82 4.68 -3.48
CA THR A 318 -9.07 5.43 -3.57
C THR A 318 -10.02 5.09 -2.42
N VAL A 319 -10.26 3.80 -2.14
CA VAL A 319 -11.13 3.41 -1.02
C VAL A 319 -10.52 3.82 0.32
N SER A 320 -9.19 3.77 0.45
CA SER A 320 -8.46 4.22 1.64
C SER A 320 -8.57 5.72 1.87
N ILE A 321 -8.50 6.53 0.81
CA ILE A 321 -8.79 7.97 0.87
C ILE A 321 -10.22 8.17 1.38
N GLY A 322 -11.19 7.43 0.83
CA GLY A 322 -12.58 7.49 1.27
C GLY A 322 -12.75 7.18 2.76
N GLN A 323 -12.15 6.08 3.25
CA GLN A 323 -12.20 5.68 4.67
C GLN A 323 -11.73 6.81 5.59
N ARG A 324 -10.65 7.50 5.19
CA ARG A 324 -10.13 8.65 5.93
C ARG A 324 -11.06 9.85 5.87
N LEU A 325 -11.52 10.24 4.67
CA LEU A 325 -12.39 11.41 4.50
C LEU A 325 -13.66 11.31 5.33
N VAL A 326 -14.28 10.13 5.41
CA VAL A 326 -15.48 9.90 6.23
C VAL A 326 -15.26 10.21 7.71
N VAL A 327 -14.07 9.92 8.24
CA VAL A 327 -13.70 10.24 9.62
C VAL A 327 -13.27 11.71 9.74
N GLU A 328 -12.37 12.18 8.88
CA GLU A 328 -11.77 13.53 8.94
C GLU A 328 -12.78 14.66 8.77
N LYS A 329 -13.83 14.42 7.97
CA LYS A 329 -14.91 15.37 7.69
C LYS A 329 -16.11 15.19 8.62
N GLY A 330 -16.05 14.22 9.53
CA GLY A 330 -17.04 14.04 10.58
C GLY A 330 -18.36 13.46 10.08
N CYS A 331 -18.37 12.77 8.93
CA CYS A 331 -19.58 12.17 8.37
C CYS A 331 -20.22 11.21 9.39
N VAL A 332 -19.41 10.45 10.13
CA VAL A 332 -19.85 9.52 11.18
C VAL A 332 -20.38 10.20 12.45
N GLY A 333 -20.21 11.51 12.59
CA GLY A 333 -20.84 12.30 13.65
C GLY A 333 -22.35 12.47 13.43
N CYS A 334 -22.77 12.53 12.16
CA CYS A 334 -24.17 12.60 11.78
C CYS A 334 -24.73 11.26 11.27
N HIS A 335 -23.92 10.42 10.64
CA HIS A 335 -24.35 9.15 10.06
C HIS A 335 -23.88 7.95 10.89
N ASP A 336 -24.72 6.93 11.00
CA ASP A 336 -24.31 5.63 11.51
C ASP A 336 -23.70 4.79 10.40
N VAL A 337 -22.53 4.20 10.70
CA VAL A 337 -21.77 3.35 9.78
C VAL A 337 -21.07 2.27 10.61
N GLU A 338 -21.38 1.00 10.37
CA GLU A 338 -20.73 -0.13 11.03
C GLU A 338 -19.22 -0.16 10.71
N GLY A 339 -18.41 -0.46 11.72
CA GLY A 339 -16.95 -0.52 11.59
C GLY A 339 -16.24 0.83 11.64
N PHE A 340 -16.97 1.96 11.69
CA PHE A 340 -16.38 3.28 11.88
C PHE A 340 -16.72 3.84 13.27
N PRO A 341 -15.71 4.21 14.09
CA PRO A 341 -15.97 4.82 15.38
C PRO A 341 -16.50 6.25 15.20
N THR A 342 -17.49 6.62 16.01
CA THR A 342 -17.90 8.02 16.13
C THR A 342 -16.81 8.79 16.87
N VAL A 343 -16.22 9.78 16.22
CA VAL A 343 -15.16 10.64 16.79
C VAL A 343 -15.60 12.09 16.69
N LYS A 344 -15.51 12.84 17.79
CA LYS A 344 -15.71 14.29 17.79
C LYS A 344 -14.50 14.98 17.19
N ILE A 345 -14.62 15.41 15.94
CA ILE A 345 -13.51 16.01 15.18
C ILE A 345 -13.37 17.52 15.39
N GLY A 346 -14.43 18.17 15.86
CA GLY A 346 -14.49 19.60 16.12
C GLY A 346 -13.97 19.93 17.52
N PRO A 347 -13.43 21.14 17.73
CA PRO A 347 -13.03 21.58 19.06
C PRO A 347 -14.22 21.62 20.02
N PRO A 348 -13.98 21.47 21.34
CA PRO A 348 -15.03 21.64 22.34
C PRO A 348 -15.50 23.08 22.33
N LEU A 349 -16.82 23.26 22.38
CA LEU A 349 -17.49 24.57 22.35
C LEU A 349 -18.01 25.01 23.71
N THR A 350 -17.85 24.19 24.75
CA THR A 350 -18.38 24.42 26.10
C THR A 350 -17.98 25.77 26.72
N PHE A 351 -16.85 26.36 26.34
CA PHE A 351 -16.41 27.69 26.78
C PHE A 351 -15.86 28.53 25.62
N VAL A 352 -16.50 28.42 24.44
CA VAL A 352 -15.96 29.02 23.22
C VAL A 352 -15.93 30.55 23.26
N GLY A 353 -16.88 31.20 23.95
CA GLY A 353 -16.88 32.66 24.10
C GLY A 353 -15.75 33.22 24.97
N GLU A 354 -15.05 32.38 25.75
CA GLU A 354 -13.80 32.76 26.44
C GLU A 354 -12.55 32.60 25.54
N LYS A 355 -12.70 31.92 24.41
CA LYS A 355 -11.60 31.58 23.50
C LYS A 355 -11.52 32.55 22.34
N VAL A 356 -12.64 32.88 21.71
CA VAL A 356 -12.72 33.67 20.48
C VAL A 356 -13.68 34.84 20.64
N SER A 357 -13.53 35.88 19.82
CA SER A 357 -14.47 37.01 19.83
C SER A 357 -15.82 36.64 19.23
N TYR A 358 -16.88 37.32 19.66
CA TYR A 358 -18.23 37.13 19.14
C TYR A 358 -18.33 37.48 17.63
N LYS A 359 -17.63 38.55 17.21
CA LYS A 359 -17.49 38.93 15.78
C LYS A 359 -16.92 37.77 14.97
N TRP A 360 -15.83 37.16 15.46
CA TRP A 360 -15.22 36.01 14.80
C TRP A 360 -16.15 34.80 14.74
N LEU A 361 -16.91 34.51 15.81
CA LEU A 361 -17.88 33.41 15.83
C LEU A 361 -18.92 33.54 14.71
N LYS A 362 -19.49 34.74 14.52
CA LYS A 362 -20.45 34.99 13.44
C LYS A 362 -19.82 34.83 12.06
N THR A 363 -18.62 35.37 11.85
CA THR A 363 -17.89 35.23 10.58
C THR A 363 -17.60 33.76 10.27
N TRP A 364 -17.16 32.99 11.27
CA TRP A 364 -16.88 31.57 11.11
C TRP A 364 -18.14 30.74 10.81
N LEU A 365 -19.27 31.03 11.46
CA LEU A 365 -20.54 30.34 11.22
C LEU A 365 -21.13 30.63 9.82
N LYS A 366 -20.83 31.81 9.26
CA LYS A 366 -21.30 32.24 7.94
C LYS A 366 -20.65 31.46 6.81
N ASP A 367 -19.32 31.48 6.76
CA ASP A 367 -18.54 30.64 5.84
C ASP A 367 -17.15 30.32 6.40
N PRO A 368 -16.96 29.10 6.95
CA PRO A 368 -15.65 28.66 7.43
C PRO A 368 -14.56 28.67 6.35
N HIS A 369 -14.91 28.39 5.09
CA HIS A 369 -13.96 28.26 3.99
C HIS A 369 -13.50 29.61 3.43
N GLU A 370 -14.32 30.65 3.55
CA GLU A 370 -13.91 32.03 3.25
C GLU A 370 -12.87 32.52 4.29
N THR A 371 -13.07 32.15 5.56
CA THR A 371 -12.13 32.49 6.65
C THR A 371 -10.83 31.69 6.56
N TYR A 372 -10.92 30.43 6.16
CA TYR A 372 -9.79 29.53 5.99
C TYR A 372 -10.11 28.47 4.93
N GLU A 373 -9.48 28.54 3.76
CA GLU A 373 -9.75 27.67 2.61
C GLU A 373 -9.81 26.18 2.98
N LYS A 374 -8.89 25.73 3.84
CA LYS A 374 -8.78 24.33 4.29
C LYS A 374 -9.62 24.01 5.54
N ALA A 375 -10.63 24.82 5.86
CA ALA A 375 -11.54 24.57 6.97
C ALA A 375 -12.15 23.15 6.89
N ARG A 376 -12.25 22.48 8.04
CA ARG A 376 -12.91 21.17 8.14
C ARG A 376 -14.40 21.29 8.44
N MET A 377 -14.80 22.37 9.10
CA MET A 377 -16.21 22.65 9.35
C MET A 377 -16.87 22.98 8.01
N PRO A 378 -17.88 22.21 7.59
CA PRO A 378 -18.55 22.46 6.32
C PRO A 378 -19.46 23.69 6.44
N ASN A 379 -19.87 24.24 5.30
CA ASN A 379 -20.81 25.35 5.27
C ASN A 379 -22.23 24.81 5.51
N PHE A 380 -22.82 25.15 6.67
CA PHE A 380 -24.18 24.76 7.05
C PHE A 380 -25.26 25.61 6.37
N MET A 381 -24.88 26.61 5.57
CA MET A 381 -25.74 27.49 4.80
C MET A 381 -26.86 28.07 5.69
N LEU A 382 -26.41 28.67 6.79
CA LEU A 382 -27.24 29.31 7.80
C LEU A 382 -27.62 30.72 7.34
N SER A 383 -28.83 31.15 7.69
CA SER A 383 -29.25 32.55 7.56
C SER A 383 -28.61 33.43 8.63
N ASP A 384 -28.58 34.75 8.41
CA ASP A 384 -28.02 35.70 9.38
C ASP A 384 -28.72 35.61 10.76
N GLU A 385 -30.04 35.39 10.79
CA GLU A 385 -30.79 35.19 12.05
C GLU A 385 -30.36 33.87 12.75
N GLU A 386 -30.19 32.78 12.01
CA GLU A 386 -29.71 31.51 12.58
C GLU A 386 -28.29 31.64 13.14
N ILE A 387 -27.42 32.36 12.43
CA ILE A 387 -26.04 32.64 12.89
C ILE A 387 -26.04 33.41 14.20
N GLU A 388 -26.88 34.45 14.31
CA GLU A 388 -27.02 35.24 15.54
C GLU A 388 -27.51 34.40 16.72
N ASN A 389 -28.61 33.66 16.53
CA ASN A 389 -29.16 32.79 17.57
C ASN A 389 -28.12 31.75 18.05
N ILE A 390 -27.39 31.11 17.13
CA ILE A 390 -26.35 30.13 17.47
C ILE A 390 -25.19 30.80 18.19
N ALA A 391 -24.72 31.97 17.73
CA ALA A 391 -23.64 32.70 18.38
C ALA A 391 -24.02 33.11 19.82
N ASP A 392 -25.24 33.60 20.03
CA ASP A 392 -25.76 33.94 21.35
C ASP A 392 -25.81 32.74 22.29
N PHE A 393 -26.27 31.58 21.78
CA PHE A 393 -26.24 30.34 22.55
C PHE A 393 -24.80 29.95 22.93
N LEU A 394 -23.87 29.94 21.98
CA LEU A 394 -22.48 29.57 22.23
C LEU A 394 -21.78 30.52 23.22
N GLU A 395 -22.07 31.81 23.12
CA GLU A 395 -21.56 32.82 24.05
C GLU A 395 -22.12 32.60 25.46
N SER A 396 -23.40 32.23 25.59
CA SER A 396 -24.05 31.95 26.87
C SER A 396 -23.47 30.75 27.63
N LEU A 397 -22.66 29.92 26.97
CA LEU A 397 -21.94 28.80 27.61
C LEU A 397 -20.69 29.26 28.38
N SER A 398 -20.21 30.48 28.13
CA SER A 398 -19.06 31.08 28.80
C SER A 398 -19.32 31.31 30.28
N ARG A 399 -18.25 31.27 31.10
CA ARG A 399 -18.34 31.56 32.54
C ARG A 399 -18.28 33.06 32.84
N SER A 400 -17.69 33.82 31.91
CA SER A 400 -17.54 35.27 31.99
C SER A 400 -18.69 35.96 31.25
N GLU A 401 -19.21 37.04 31.84
CA GLU A 401 -20.15 37.96 31.16
C GLU A 401 -19.41 39.09 30.42
N LEU A 402 -18.07 39.15 30.53
CA LEU A 402 -17.22 40.11 29.82
C LEU A 402 -16.80 39.53 28.47
N GLU A 403 -16.89 40.35 27.43
CA GLU A 403 -16.41 40.01 26.10
C GLU A 403 -14.91 39.71 26.10
N THR A 404 -14.54 38.71 25.31
CA THR A 404 -13.14 38.28 25.15
C THR A 404 -12.30 39.35 24.46
N MET A 405 -11.23 39.78 25.12
CA MET A 405 -10.18 40.59 24.50
C MET A 405 -9.28 39.71 23.63
N ILE A 406 -9.14 40.07 22.36
CA ILE A 406 -8.25 39.39 21.41
C ILE A 406 -6.78 39.55 21.81
N ALA A 407 -5.93 38.64 21.33
CA ALA A 407 -4.52 38.61 21.69
C ALA A 407 -3.65 39.59 20.90
N ALA A 408 -4.16 40.18 19.80
CA ALA A 408 -3.41 41.09 18.95
C ALA A 408 -2.88 42.28 19.76
N ASP A 409 -1.55 42.46 19.73
CA ASP A 409 -0.83 43.47 20.49
C ASP A 409 0.46 43.79 19.71
N PRO A 410 0.47 44.86 18.90
CA PRO A 410 1.62 45.19 18.06
C PRO A 410 2.78 45.83 18.84
N GLU A 411 2.53 46.32 20.07
CA GLU A 411 3.49 47.05 20.89
C GLU A 411 4.11 46.16 21.98
N VAL A 412 4.81 45.12 21.56
CA VAL A 412 5.49 44.17 22.47
C VAL A 412 6.95 44.58 22.68
N ASP A 413 7.45 44.38 23.90
CA ASP A 413 8.88 44.56 24.23
C ASP A 413 9.79 43.69 23.32
N GLU A 414 10.77 44.34 22.68
CA GLU A 414 11.66 43.71 21.69
C GLU A 414 12.41 42.50 22.26
N GLU A 415 12.85 42.57 23.51
CA GLU A 415 13.60 41.46 24.13
C GLU A 415 12.70 40.24 24.33
N LYS A 416 11.44 40.44 24.75
CA LYS A 416 10.43 39.37 24.82
C LYS A 416 10.08 38.83 23.45
N TYR A 417 9.93 39.67 22.44
CA TYR A 417 9.66 39.26 21.05
C TYR A 417 10.75 38.31 20.54
N GLN A 418 12.02 38.70 20.67
CA GLN A 418 13.15 37.89 20.20
C GLN A 418 13.26 36.54 20.93
N ARG A 419 13.03 36.52 22.25
CA ARG A 419 12.99 35.26 23.03
C ARG A 419 11.83 34.35 22.61
N GLY A 420 10.63 34.91 22.43
CA GLY A 420 9.46 34.18 21.94
C GLY A 420 9.68 33.60 20.55
N MET A 421 10.30 34.36 19.64
CA MET A 421 10.65 33.89 18.30
C MET A 421 11.64 32.71 18.35
N ALA A 422 12.66 32.76 19.22
CA ALA A 422 13.61 31.67 19.40
C ALA A 422 12.93 30.41 19.94
N LEU A 423 11.99 30.55 20.89
CA LEU A 423 11.16 29.45 21.40
C LEU A 423 10.28 28.85 20.31
N TYR A 424 9.58 29.68 19.53
CA TYR A 424 8.74 29.24 18.41
C TYR A 424 9.53 28.40 17.39
N ASN A 425 10.74 28.86 17.05
CA ASN A 425 11.61 28.20 16.07
C ASN A 425 12.22 26.89 16.61
N SER A 426 12.69 26.87 17.85
CA SER A 426 13.30 25.68 18.48
C SER A 426 12.28 24.61 18.85
N SER A 427 11.04 25.01 19.15
CA SER A 427 9.90 24.12 19.37
C SER A 427 9.25 23.65 18.06
N ARG A 428 9.74 24.14 16.92
CA ARG A 428 9.36 23.72 15.57
C ARG A 428 7.85 23.77 15.33
N CYS A 429 7.17 24.81 15.82
CA CYS A 429 5.71 24.95 15.74
C CYS A 429 5.17 24.81 14.30
N VAL A 430 5.94 25.26 13.30
CA VAL A 430 5.60 25.19 11.86
C VAL A 430 5.50 23.78 11.28
N ILE A 431 6.04 22.77 11.97
CA ILE A 431 5.90 21.35 11.56
C ILE A 431 4.42 20.96 11.56
N CYS A 432 3.65 21.42 12.54
CA CYS A 432 2.22 21.13 12.66
C CYS A 432 1.36 22.32 12.21
N HIS A 433 1.75 23.54 12.57
CA HIS A 433 0.95 24.75 12.32
C HIS A 433 1.38 25.44 11.02
N PRO A 434 0.51 25.53 10.00
CA PRO A 434 0.84 26.27 8.80
C PRO A 434 0.90 27.78 9.07
N ARG A 435 1.65 28.48 8.21
CA ARG A 435 1.68 29.94 8.04
C ARG A 435 1.50 30.22 6.56
N GLU A 436 0.50 31.02 6.20
CA GLU A 436 0.13 31.36 4.82
C GLU A 436 -0.01 30.10 3.95
N GLY A 437 -0.59 29.04 4.51
CA GLY A 437 -0.75 27.75 3.84
C GLY A 437 0.54 26.92 3.67
N ARG A 438 1.70 27.40 4.15
CA ARG A 438 3.00 26.68 4.15
C ARG A 438 3.32 26.10 5.54
N GLY A 439 3.91 24.91 5.60
CA GLY A 439 4.11 24.17 6.85
C GLY A 439 2.98 23.16 7.08
N GLY A 440 2.78 22.72 8.33
CA GLY A 440 1.77 21.70 8.64
C GLY A 440 2.03 20.36 7.95
N ALA A 441 3.30 19.94 7.95
CA ALA A 441 3.78 18.79 7.22
C ALA A 441 3.39 17.44 7.86
N VAL A 442 2.95 17.44 9.13
CA VAL A 442 2.45 16.23 9.79
C VAL A 442 1.09 15.86 9.20
N LYS A 443 1.11 14.87 8.30
CA LYS A 443 -0.11 14.34 7.70
C LYS A 443 -1.10 13.92 8.78
N TYR A 444 -2.38 14.22 8.55
CA TYR A 444 -3.50 13.83 9.41
C TYR A 444 -3.51 14.48 10.81
N VAL A 445 -2.64 15.46 11.06
CA VAL A 445 -2.72 16.35 12.23
C VAL A 445 -3.12 17.75 11.77
N PHE A 446 -4.34 18.13 12.16
CA PHE A 446 -4.93 19.40 11.78
C PHE A 446 -4.67 20.44 12.87
N ALA A 447 -3.53 21.12 12.77
CA ALA A 447 -3.23 22.25 13.64
C ALA A 447 -3.74 23.57 13.01
N PRO A 448 -4.24 24.53 13.81
CA PRO A 448 -4.71 25.81 13.28
C PRO A 448 -3.58 26.60 12.61
N ASP A 449 -3.93 27.29 11.53
CA ASP A 449 -3.03 28.22 10.86
C ASP A 449 -2.74 29.42 11.79
N HIS A 450 -1.46 29.71 11.98
CA HIS A 450 -1.03 30.76 12.89
C HIS A 450 -1.08 32.16 12.28
N THR A 451 -1.14 32.34 10.97
CA THR A 451 -0.95 33.64 10.27
C THR A 451 -1.74 34.80 10.89
N LYS A 452 -2.99 34.54 11.25
CA LYS A 452 -3.93 35.54 11.76
C LYS A 452 -4.48 35.16 13.13
N ILE A 453 -3.75 34.34 13.89
CA ILE A 453 -4.33 33.72 15.10
C ILE A 453 -4.58 34.74 16.20
N ALA A 454 -3.73 35.77 16.35
CA ALA A 454 -3.82 36.73 17.44
C ALA A 454 -5.10 37.59 17.37
N SER A 455 -5.59 37.87 16.16
CA SER A 455 -6.85 38.62 15.95
C SER A 455 -8.12 37.80 16.21
N LYS A 456 -7.99 36.49 16.51
CA LYS A 456 -9.12 35.58 16.66
C LYS A 456 -9.32 35.12 18.08
N ILE A 457 -8.23 34.93 18.83
CA ILE A 457 -8.25 34.25 20.12
C ILE A 457 -7.87 35.17 21.28
N SER A 458 -8.32 34.82 22.48
CA SER A 458 -7.92 35.47 23.74
C SER A 458 -6.43 35.27 24.04
N LYS A 459 -5.77 36.31 24.55
CA LYS A 459 -4.40 36.24 25.10
C LYS A 459 -4.31 35.25 26.26
N ASP A 460 -5.28 35.31 27.17
CA ASP A 460 -5.38 34.43 28.34
C ASP A 460 -5.58 32.97 27.94
N TRP A 461 -6.45 32.73 26.95
CA TRP A 461 -6.66 31.38 26.43
C TRP A 461 -5.39 30.85 25.75
N LEU A 462 -4.72 31.67 24.92
CA LEU A 462 -3.50 31.28 24.22
C LEU A 462 -2.40 30.89 25.20
N PHE A 463 -2.20 31.67 26.27
CA PHE A 463 -1.25 31.37 27.33
C PHE A 463 -1.53 30.00 27.98
N ARG A 464 -2.78 29.75 28.41
CA ARG A 464 -3.15 28.49 29.06
C ARG A 464 -3.04 27.29 28.11
N TRP A 465 -3.41 27.48 26.84
CA TRP A 465 -3.32 26.44 25.81
C TRP A 465 -1.87 26.05 25.51
N ILE A 466 -0.96 27.03 25.38
CA ILE A 466 0.48 26.79 25.18
C ILE A 466 1.09 26.09 26.40
N LYS A 467 0.66 26.48 27.61
CA LYS A 467 1.16 25.92 28.86
C LYS A 467 0.78 24.46 29.02
N ASN A 468 -0.51 24.13 28.90
CA ASN A 468 -0.99 22.75 29.00
C ASN A 468 -2.27 22.53 28.18
N PRO A 469 -2.17 22.09 26.92
CA PRO A 469 -3.34 21.97 26.04
C PRO A 469 -4.30 20.85 26.50
N ARG A 470 -3.82 19.87 27.27
CA ARG A 470 -4.62 18.73 27.76
C ARG A 470 -5.58 19.09 28.88
N GLU A 471 -5.31 20.17 29.61
CA GLU A 471 -6.26 20.72 30.59
C GLU A 471 -7.54 21.24 29.92
N TYR A 472 -7.41 21.74 28.69
CA TYR A 472 -8.55 22.25 27.92
C TYR A 472 -9.19 21.17 27.04
N HIS A 473 -8.37 20.32 26.40
CA HIS A 473 -8.85 19.24 25.54
C HIS A 473 -8.04 17.95 25.78
N PRO A 474 -8.57 17.00 26.57
CA PRO A 474 -7.85 15.79 26.98
C PRO A 474 -7.26 14.98 25.82
N ASP A 475 -7.95 14.94 24.68
CA ASP A 475 -7.57 14.16 23.48
C ASP A 475 -6.81 14.99 22.43
N THR A 476 -6.29 16.16 22.81
CA THR A 476 -5.57 17.05 21.89
C THR A 476 -4.34 16.37 21.30
N LYS A 477 -4.09 16.63 20.02
CA LYS A 477 -2.87 16.19 19.32
C LYS A 477 -1.70 17.14 19.55
N MET A 478 -1.93 18.33 20.10
CA MET A 478 -0.85 19.24 20.47
C MET A 478 -0.05 18.65 21.64
N PRO A 479 1.28 18.44 21.49
CA PRO A 479 2.12 17.97 22.58
C PRO A 479 2.21 18.97 23.73
N HIS A 480 2.46 18.49 24.94
CA HIS A 480 2.79 19.33 26.07
C HIS A 480 4.31 19.64 26.09
N PHE A 481 4.68 20.87 25.75
CA PHE A 481 6.07 21.31 25.59
C PHE A 481 6.81 21.65 26.90
N ARG A 482 6.14 21.56 28.06
CA ARG A 482 6.69 21.86 29.40
C ARG A 482 7.34 23.24 29.51
N PHE A 483 6.75 24.24 28.85
CA PHE A 483 7.21 25.62 28.99
C PHE A 483 6.99 26.11 30.42
N THR A 484 7.95 26.88 30.92
CA THR A 484 7.75 27.68 32.14
C THR A 484 6.75 28.81 31.87
N ASP A 485 6.20 29.41 32.93
CA ASP A 485 5.29 30.56 32.79
C ASP A 485 5.93 31.70 32.00
N LYS A 486 7.21 31.97 32.26
CA LYS A 486 7.97 32.99 31.54
C LYS A 486 8.12 32.67 30.05
N GLU A 487 8.46 31.44 29.70
CA GLU A 487 8.60 31.03 28.30
C GLU A 487 7.25 31.07 27.56
N ALA A 488 6.16 30.68 28.22
CA ALA A 488 4.82 30.77 27.66
C ALA A 488 4.40 32.23 27.46
N GLU A 489 4.68 33.14 28.41
CA GLU A 489 4.44 34.58 28.26
C GLU A 489 5.23 35.17 27.09
N GLU A 490 6.52 34.83 26.95
CA GLU A 490 7.37 35.30 25.85
C GLU A 490 6.90 34.78 24.49
N LEU A 491 6.46 33.52 24.43
CA LEU A 491 5.89 32.94 23.21
C LEU A 491 4.57 33.61 22.83
N VAL A 492 3.68 33.85 23.80
CA VAL A 492 2.42 34.59 23.59
C VAL A 492 2.71 36.00 23.09
N ALA A 493 3.65 36.71 23.72
CA ALA A 493 4.08 38.05 23.29
C ALA A 493 4.53 38.07 21.83
N PHE A 494 5.40 37.14 21.42
CA PHE A 494 5.78 37.01 20.01
C PHE A 494 4.58 36.74 19.10
N MET A 495 3.72 35.77 19.45
CA MET A 495 2.55 35.42 18.65
C MET A 495 1.54 36.58 18.53
N SER A 496 1.36 37.36 19.60
CA SER A 496 0.47 38.51 19.67
C SER A 496 0.87 39.64 18.72
N ALA A 497 2.18 39.84 18.52
CA ALA A 497 2.71 40.89 17.63
C ALA A 497 2.90 40.41 16.17
N GLU A 498 3.29 39.15 15.97
CA GLU A 498 3.62 38.60 14.65
C GLU A 498 2.38 38.19 13.85
N PHE A 499 1.34 37.66 14.51
CA PHE A 499 0.25 36.93 13.88
C PHE A 499 -1.08 37.69 13.85
N ILE A 500 -0.98 38.95 13.46
CA ILE A 500 -2.06 39.92 13.42
C ILE A 500 -2.71 39.94 12.03
N ASP A 501 -4.04 40.00 12.01
CA ASP A 501 -4.81 40.41 10.84
C ASP A 501 -4.93 41.94 10.82
N TRP A 502 -4.02 42.59 10.10
CA TRP A 502 -3.95 44.06 10.04
C TRP A 502 -5.19 44.66 9.38
N ASP A 503 -5.74 44.01 8.35
CA ASP A 503 -6.97 44.44 7.67
C ASP A 503 -8.15 44.51 8.66
N ALA A 504 -8.23 43.54 9.58
CA ALA A 504 -9.29 43.47 10.59
C ALA A 504 -9.10 44.46 11.76
N LEU A 505 -7.86 44.87 12.05
CA LEU A 505 -7.56 45.88 13.07
C LEU A 505 -7.82 47.31 12.56
N GLU A 506 -7.53 47.60 11.29
CA GLU A 506 -7.79 48.92 10.69
C GLU A 506 -9.29 49.22 10.60
N GLU A 507 -10.14 48.22 10.33
CA GLU A 507 -11.62 48.37 10.37
C GLU A 507 -12.17 48.66 11.78
N GLU A 508 -11.44 48.30 12.84
CA GLU A 508 -11.83 48.55 14.24
C GLU A 508 -11.40 49.95 14.72
N GLU A 509 -10.35 50.54 14.15
CA GLU A 509 -9.94 51.92 14.48
C GLU A 509 -10.86 52.99 13.87
N GLU A 510 -11.56 52.71 12.77
CA GLU A 510 -12.55 53.63 12.18
C GLU A 510 -13.90 53.64 12.94
N GLY A 511 -14.12 52.70 13.87
CA GLY A 511 -15.37 52.51 14.62
C GLY A 511 -15.20 52.54 16.14
N GLU A 512 -15.14 53.75 16.71
CA GLU A 512 -15.12 54.06 18.16
C GLU A 512 -13.87 53.67 18.99
N GLU A 513 -13.51 54.57 19.90
CA GLU A 513 -12.29 54.57 20.72
C GLU A 513 -12.11 53.30 21.59
N GLY A 514 -11.06 52.52 21.28
CA GLY A 514 -10.27 51.77 22.26
C GLY A 514 -10.92 50.49 22.81
N VAL A 515 -10.20 49.38 22.64
CA VAL A 515 -10.49 48.05 23.17
C VAL A 515 -10.76 48.08 24.68
N LYS A 516 -12.03 48.26 25.07
CA LYS A 516 -12.53 48.03 26.44
C LYS A 516 -13.53 46.89 26.39
N ALA A 517 -13.34 45.88 27.24
CA ALA A 517 -14.25 44.75 27.36
C ALA A 517 -15.69 45.24 27.59
N VAL A 518 -16.56 45.03 26.61
CA VAL A 518 -17.98 45.38 26.69
C VAL A 518 -18.71 44.21 27.35
N LYS A 519 -19.61 44.51 28.30
CA LYS A 519 -20.54 43.50 28.80
C LYS A 519 -21.59 43.26 27.72
N ARG A 520 -21.63 42.05 27.14
CA ARG A 520 -22.62 41.71 26.12
C ARG A 520 -23.87 41.15 26.79
N ASP A 521 -25.01 41.82 26.59
CA ASP A 521 -26.31 41.33 27.08
C ASP A 521 -26.88 40.35 26.03
N ILE A 522 -26.95 39.07 26.38
CA ILE A 522 -27.42 38.00 25.49
C ILE A 522 -28.93 37.85 25.68
N ASP A 523 -29.71 37.95 24.61
CA ASP A 523 -31.15 37.68 24.67
C ASP A 523 -31.40 36.19 24.96
N PRO A 524 -32.02 35.83 26.10
CA PRO A 524 -32.29 34.43 26.44
C PRO A 524 -33.20 33.73 25.41
N ALA A 525 -34.09 34.46 24.74
CA ALA A 525 -34.95 33.88 23.70
C ALA A 525 -34.16 33.52 22.44
N SER A 526 -33.22 34.38 22.05
CA SER A 526 -32.26 34.12 20.97
C SER A 526 -31.39 32.90 21.28
N ALA A 527 -30.82 32.83 22.50
CA ALA A 527 -30.01 31.70 22.94
C ALA A 527 -30.79 30.37 22.94
N GLU A 528 -32.06 30.34 23.34
CA GLU A 528 -32.86 29.10 23.28
C GLU A 528 -33.15 28.68 21.83
N LYS A 529 -33.46 29.62 20.92
CA LYS A 529 -33.56 29.32 19.48
C LYS A 529 -32.24 28.76 18.94
N GLY A 530 -31.11 29.35 19.34
CA GLY A 530 -29.78 28.88 18.98
C GLY A 530 -29.51 27.45 19.44
N ARG A 531 -29.93 27.14 20.66
CA ARG A 531 -29.88 25.79 21.22
C ARG A 531 -30.69 24.79 20.38
N GLU A 532 -31.90 25.14 19.96
CA GLU A 532 -32.71 24.29 19.07
C GLU A 532 -32.05 24.10 17.69
N LEU A 533 -31.44 25.14 17.13
CA LEU A 533 -30.71 25.06 15.86
C LEU A 533 -29.50 24.13 15.96
N VAL A 534 -28.70 24.26 17.03
CA VAL A 534 -27.58 23.35 17.33
C VAL A 534 -28.03 21.89 17.39
N LYS A 535 -29.21 21.63 17.97
CA LYS A 535 -29.84 20.30 17.95
C LYS A 535 -30.20 19.86 16.54
N ASN A 536 -30.90 20.71 15.80
CA ASN A 536 -31.48 20.37 14.51
C ASN A 536 -30.45 20.14 13.40
N TYR A 537 -29.35 20.89 13.43
CA TYR A 537 -28.21 20.74 12.52
C TYR A 537 -27.19 19.68 12.99
N GLY A 538 -27.34 19.15 14.21
CA GLY A 538 -26.51 18.07 14.71
C GLY A 538 -25.07 18.50 15.00
N CYS A 539 -24.83 19.75 15.40
CA CYS A 539 -23.47 20.27 15.62
C CYS A 539 -22.70 19.45 16.69
N PHE A 540 -23.42 18.83 17.62
CA PHE A 540 -22.89 17.94 18.65
C PHE A 540 -22.30 16.61 18.11
N GLY A 541 -22.61 16.25 16.87
CA GLY A 541 -22.00 15.10 16.19
C GLY A 541 -20.51 15.30 15.93
N CYS A 542 -20.10 16.56 15.71
CA CYS A 542 -18.69 16.93 15.52
C CYS A 542 -18.08 17.59 16.76
N HIS A 543 -18.86 18.37 17.52
CA HIS A 543 -18.39 19.18 18.63
C HIS A 543 -18.81 18.64 20.00
N GLU A 544 -17.98 18.88 21.02
CA GLU A 544 -18.42 18.74 22.41
C GLU A 544 -19.13 20.02 22.84
N ILE A 545 -20.41 19.90 23.18
CA ILE A 545 -21.29 21.01 23.54
C ILE A 545 -22.02 20.63 24.82
N LYS A 546 -21.94 21.48 25.83
CA LYS A 546 -22.61 21.29 27.12
C LYS A 546 -24.13 21.15 26.93
N GLY A 547 -24.71 20.08 27.47
CA GLY A 547 -26.14 19.79 27.38
C GLY A 547 -26.57 18.98 26.15
N PHE A 548 -25.63 18.52 25.33
CA PHE A 548 -25.85 17.70 24.13
C PHE A 548 -25.08 16.37 24.17
N GLU A 549 -24.55 15.97 25.33
CA GLU A 549 -23.65 14.84 25.48
C GLU A 549 -24.29 13.50 25.11
N ASN A 550 -25.62 13.40 25.22
CA ASN A 550 -26.41 12.19 25.00
C ASN A 550 -27.36 12.27 23.78
N GLU A 551 -27.23 13.28 22.93
CA GLU A 551 -28.09 13.43 21.76
C GLU A 551 -27.72 12.41 20.67
N SER A 552 -28.74 11.88 19.98
CA SER A 552 -28.57 10.89 18.92
C SER A 552 -28.17 11.54 17.59
N LYS A 553 -27.52 10.76 16.74
CA LYS A 553 -27.20 11.17 15.37
C LYS A 553 -28.46 11.55 14.58
N ILE A 554 -28.31 12.52 13.67
CA ILE A 554 -29.42 13.09 12.89
C ILE A 554 -29.49 12.59 11.45
N GLY A 555 -28.42 11.99 10.94
CA GLY A 555 -28.28 11.48 9.59
C GLY A 555 -28.84 10.08 9.44
N VAL A 556 -29.06 9.67 8.19
CA VAL A 556 -29.48 8.31 7.87
C VAL A 556 -28.36 7.31 8.12
N GLU A 557 -28.72 6.08 8.44
CA GLU A 557 -27.83 4.92 8.49
C GLU A 557 -27.24 4.63 7.09
N LEU A 558 -25.93 4.37 7.00
CA LEU A 558 -25.22 4.18 5.72
C LEU A 558 -24.54 2.80 5.56
N THR A 559 -24.53 1.93 6.57
CA THR A 559 -23.81 0.62 6.58
C THR A 559 -24.07 -0.22 5.35
N SER A 560 -25.29 -0.21 4.83
CA SER A 560 -25.68 -0.97 3.63
C SER A 560 -26.02 -0.08 2.41
N PHE A 561 -25.59 1.19 2.41
CA PHE A 561 -25.97 2.15 1.38
C PHE A 561 -25.50 1.78 -0.04
N GLY A 562 -24.34 1.12 -0.16
CA GLY A 562 -23.77 0.66 -1.44
C GLY A 562 -24.57 -0.45 -2.13
N SER A 563 -25.44 -1.14 -1.37
CA SER A 563 -26.38 -2.16 -1.87
C SER A 563 -27.74 -1.59 -2.29
N LYS A 564 -27.99 -0.30 -2.05
CA LYS A 564 -29.28 0.32 -2.33
C LYS A 564 -29.52 0.41 -3.85
N SER A 565 -30.64 -0.09 -4.33
CA SER A 565 -31.01 0.01 -5.75
C SER A 565 -31.52 1.40 -6.11
N VAL A 566 -31.51 1.74 -7.41
CA VAL A 566 -31.88 3.08 -7.90
C VAL A 566 -33.32 3.44 -7.54
N GLU A 567 -34.21 2.46 -7.49
CA GLU A 567 -35.64 2.63 -7.18
C GLU A 567 -35.87 3.06 -5.72
N LEU A 568 -34.91 2.79 -4.84
CA LEU A 568 -34.97 3.18 -3.44
C LEU A 568 -34.36 4.58 -3.19
N LEU A 569 -33.74 5.18 -4.20
CA LEU A 569 -33.14 6.52 -4.11
C LEU A 569 -34.20 7.60 -4.36
N ASP A 570 -34.22 8.59 -3.49
CA ASP A 570 -35.15 9.71 -3.60
C ASP A 570 -34.53 10.84 -4.44
N PHE A 571 -35.00 10.97 -5.68
CA PHE A 571 -34.57 12.03 -6.61
C PHE A 571 -35.25 13.38 -6.34
N GLY A 572 -36.25 13.43 -5.46
CA GLY A 572 -36.93 14.66 -5.08
C GLY A 572 -37.42 15.47 -6.30
N VAL A 573 -37.05 16.75 -6.35
CA VAL A 573 -37.43 17.68 -7.43
C VAL A 573 -36.47 17.69 -8.62
N VAL A 574 -35.33 16.98 -8.55
CA VAL A 574 -34.32 16.97 -9.60
C VAL A 574 -34.81 16.12 -10.78
N LYS A 575 -34.89 16.73 -11.97
CA LYS A 575 -35.36 16.06 -13.20
C LYS A 575 -34.24 15.73 -14.18
N ASP A 576 -33.20 16.56 -14.22
CA ASP A 576 -32.11 16.48 -15.20
C ASP A 576 -30.89 15.73 -14.66
N LEU A 577 -31.13 14.61 -13.97
CA LEU A 577 -30.08 13.75 -13.44
C LEU A 577 -30.24 12.32 -13.98
N GLU A 578 -29.15 11.75 -14.47
CA GLU A 578 -29.12 10.34 -14.87
C GLU A 578 -29.58 9.46 -13.71
N ARG A 579 -30.52 8.54 -13.99
CA ARG A 579 -31.07 7.64 -12.97
C ARG A 579 -30.15 6.47 -12.70
N SER A 580 -29.05 6.74 -12.01
CA SER A 580 -28.10 5.75 -11.55
C SER A 580 -27.71 6.00 -10.09
N TRP A 581 -27.22 4.96 -9.41
CA TRP A 581 -26.74 5.09 -8.03
C TRP A 581 -25.54 6.05 -7.95
N LEU A 582 -24.64 5.98 -8.95
CA LEU A 582 -23.44 6.80 -9.02
C LEU A 582 -23.80 8.29 -9.17
N SER A 583 -24.64 8.62 -10.15
CA SER A 583 -25.04 10.00 -10.46
C SER A 583 -25.83 10.61 -9.30
N TRP A 584 -26.70 9.83 -8.65
CA TRP A 584 -27.41 10.28 -7.45
C TRP A 584 -26.46 10.56 -6.27
N THR A 585 -25.53 9.63 -5.98
CA THR A 585 -24.61 9.77 -4.84
C THR A 585 -23.66 10.95 -5.05
N MET A 586 -23.13 11.11 -6.25
CA MET A 586 -22.29 12.24 -6.63
C MET A 586 -23.03 13.57 -6.48
N ALA A 587 -24.27 13.67 -7.00
CA ALA A 587 -25.10 14.86 -6.87
C ALA A 587 -25.40 15.17 -5.39
N LYS A 588 -25.68 14.14 -4.58
CA LYS A 588 -25.97 14.29 -3.15
C LYS A 588 -24.80 14.82 -2.35
N LEU A 589 -23.58 14.38 -2.67
CA LEU A 589 -22.36 14.89 -2.03
C LEU A 589 -22.03 16.32 -2.48
N LYS A 590 -22.22 16.66 -3.76
CA LYS A 590 -21.90 17.98 -4.34
C LYS A 590 -22.85 19.09 -3.88
N ASP A 591 -24.16 18.83 -3.96
CA ASP A 591 -25.18 19.75 -3.48
C ASP A 591 -26.35 18.95 -2.89
N PRO A 592 -26.38 18.71 -1.58
CA PRO A 592 -27.43 17.92 -0.97
C PRO A 592 -28.80 18.59 -1.00
N ARG A 593 -28.88 19.94 -1.07
CA ARG A 593 -30.12 20.73 -0.96
C ARG A 593 -30.90 20.82 -2.27
N GLN A 594 -30.28 20.52 -3.42
CA GLN A 594 -30.97 20.49 -4.72
C GLN A 594 -32.17 19.53 -4.79
N PHE A 595 -32.23 18.52 -3.92
CA PHE A 595 -33.27 17.48 -3.95
C PHE A 595 -34.61 17.93 -3.37
N ARG A 596 -34.60 18.75 -2.32
CA ARG A 596 -35.79 19.34 -1.67
C ARG A 596 -35.38 20.33 -0.59
N GLU A 597 -36.30 21.21 -0.22
CA GLU A 597 -36.16 22.09 0.95
C GLU A 597 -36.06 21.30 2.27
N GLY A 598 -35.40 21.89 3.27
CA GLY A 598 -35.26 21.32 4.61
C GLY A 598 -34.15 20.27 4.78
N ILE A 599 -33.34 19.99 3.75
CA ILE A 599 -32.16 19.11 3.88
C ILE A 599 -31.06 19.83 4.67
N ARG A 600 -30.62 19.18 5.75
CA ARG A 600 -29.67 19.75 6.73
C ARG A 600 -28.23 19.27 6.54
N MET A 601 -27.99 18.35 5.61
CA MET A 601 -26.63 17.95 5.25
C MET A 601 -25.88 19.20 4.76
N PRO A 602 -24.74 19.54 5.38
CA PRO A 602 -24.02 20.77 5.03
C PRO A 602 -23.27 20.58 3.71
N LYS A 603 -22.82 21.71 3.14
CA LYS A 603 -22.01 21.74 1.93
C LYS A 603 -20.54 21.57 2.31
N PHE A 604 -19.93 20.49 1.84
CA PHE A 604 -18.50 20.25 2.02
C PHE A 604 -17.71 20.78 0.82
N SER A 605 -16.53 21.36 1.10
CA SER A 605 -15.54 21.65 0.05
C SER A 605 -14.66 20.42 -0.17
N PHE A 606 -14.92 19.72 -1.28
CA PHE A 606 -14.23 18.50 -1.72
C PHE A 606 -13.65 18.72 -3.12
N THR A 607 -12.50 18.11 -3.40
CA THR A 607 -11.98 18.00 -4.78
C THR A 607 -12.73 16.89 -5.54
N ASP A 608 -12.56 16.81 -6.85
CA ASP A 608 -13.16 15.71 -7.63
C ASP A 608 -12.61 14.34 -7.20
N GLU A 609 -11.34 14.26 -6.80
CA GLU A 609 -10.75 13.04 -6.24
C GLU A 609 -11.35 12.66 -4.88
N ASP A 610 -11.66 13.64 -4.03
CA ASP A 610 -12.35 13.40 -2.75
C ASP A 610 -13.75 12.83 -2.99
N PHE A 611 -14.48 13.36 -3.97
CA PHE A 611 -15.79 12.84 -4.35
C PHE A 611 -15.70 11.39 -4.85
N ASP A 612 -14.76 11.09 -5.76
CA ASP A 612 -14.56 9.74 -6.27
C ASP A 612 -14.18 8.75 -5.17
N ALA A 613 -13.34 9.17 -4.22
CA ALA A 613 -12.95 8.38 -3.06
C ALA A 613 -14.12 8.09 -2.11
N LEU A 614 -14.94 9.11 -1.81
CA LEU A 614 -16.14 8.96 -0.99
C LEU A 614 -17.17 8.07 -1.67
N VAL A 615 -17.39 8.21 -2.97
CA VAL A 615 -18.30 7.37 -3.74
C VAL A 615 -17.81 5.92 -3.77
N CYS A 616 -16.50 5.69 -3.97
CA CYS A 616 -15.89 4.36 -3.92
C CYS A 616 -16.12 3.70 -2.55
N LEU A 617 -15.89 4.45 -1.46
CA LEU A 617 -16.19 3.96 -0.12
C LEU A 617 -17.69 3.71 0.09
N LEU A 618 -18.57 4.66 -0.25
CA LEU A 618 -20.01 4.49 -0.08
C LEU A 618 -20.53 3.28 -0.88
N LYS A 619 -19.91 2.98 -2.02
CA LYS A 619 -20.24 1.78 -2.80
C LYS A 619 -19.84 0.50 -2.08
N SER A 620 -18.83 0.56 -1.24
CA SER A 620 -18.33 -0.57 -0.46
C SER A 620 -19.18 -0.90 0.78
N PHE A 621 -20.03 0.02 1.23
CA PHE A 621 -20.95 -0.16 2.36
C PHE A 621 -22.06 -1.14 2.01
N LYS A 622 -21.75 -2.42 2.18
CA LYS A 622 -22.59 -3.57 1.86
C LYS A 622 -22.47 -4.61 2.97
N GLU A 623 -23.48 -5.47 3.08
CA GLU A 623 -23.41 -6.62 3.98
C GLU A 623 -22.21 -7.52 3.62
N ARG A 624 -21.40 -7.87 4.62
CA ARG A 624 -20.24 -8.75 4.44
C ARG A 624 -20.69 -10.20 4.37
N THR A 625 -20.55 -10.82 3.20
CA THR A 625 -20.94 -12.22 2.94
C THR A 625 -19.76 -13.18 2.80
N ILE A 626 -18.53 -12.68 2.96
CA ILE A 626 -17.30 -13.47 2.75
C ILE A 626 -16.99 -14.35 3.98
N PRO A 627 -16.51 -15.60 3.82
CA PRO A 627 -16.09 -16.46 4.93
C PRO A 627 -14.86 -15.98 5.70
N VAL A 628 -14.76 -16.36 6.99
CA VAL A 628 -13.72 -15.90 7.94
C VAL A 628 -12.28 -16.15 7.43
N ASN A 629 -12.03 -17.23 6.71
CA ASN A 629 -10.69 -17.60 6.22
C ASN A 629 -10.17 -16.71 5.08
N TYR A 630 -11.02 -15.89 4.46
CA TYR A 630 -10.62 -14.91 3.46
C TYR A 630 -10.31 -13.54 4.07
N PHE A 631 -10.62 -13.33 5.36
CA PHE A 631 -10.31 -12.06 6.02
C PHE A 631 -8.85 -11.98 6.39
N VAL A 632 -8.25 -10.86 6.01
CA VAL A 632 -6.93 -10.47 6.49
C VAL A 632 -7.16 -9.52 7.65
N LYS A 633 -6.96 -10.02 8.88
CA LYS A 633 -6.90 -9.14 10.04
C LYS A 633 -5.68 -8.24 9.88
N ALA A 634 -5.84 -6.95 10.16
CA ALA A 634 -4.68 -6.09 10.38
C ALA A 634 -3.82 -6.73 11.49
N THR A 635 -2.55 -7.01 11.21
CA THR A 635 -1.58 -7.64 12.14
C THR A 635 -1.24 -6.76 13.35
N THR A 636 -1.96 -5.66 13.56
CA THR A 636 -1.81 -4.78 14.71
C THR A 636 -2.40 -5.44 15.96
N VAL A 637 -1.62 -6.30 16.62
CA VAL A 637 -1.79 -6.50 18.06
C VAL A 637 -1.54 -5.12 18.66
N GLY A 638 -2.59 -4.44 19.12
CA GLY A 638 -2.56 -3.03 19.50
C GLY A 638 -1.49 -2.76 20.55
N TYR A 639 -0.31 -2.34 20.12
CA TYR A 639 0.74 -1.93 21.02
C TYR A 639 0.27 -0.70 21.78
N GLU A 640 0.18 -0.81 23.09
CA GLU A 640 -0.16 0.30 23.98
C GLU A 640 1.03 0.52 24.90
N PRO A 641 1.76 1.63 24.77
CA PRO A 641 2.76 2.03 25.75
C PRO A 641 2.15 2.07 27.15
N GLN A 642 2.70 1.31 28.10
CA GLN A 642 2.21 1.25 29.48
C GLN A 642 3.18 1.89 30.48
N GLY A 643 2.74 2.04 31.72
CA GLY A 643 3.58 2.53 32.81
C GLY A 643 4.02 3.99 32.65
N LYS A 644 5.19 4.34 33.19
CA LYS A 644 5.72 5.71 33.12
C LYS A 644 6.01 6.14 31.68
N PHE A 645 6.57 5.25 30.85
CA PHE A 645 6.82 5.53 29.44
C PHE A 645 5.52 5.82 28.68
N GLY A 646 4.47 5.02 28.90
CA GLY A 646 3.18 5.26 28.26
C GLY A 646 2.55 6.61 28.60
N LYS A 647 2.71 7.08 29.84
CA LYS A 647 2.28 8.43 30.23
C LYS A 647 3.01 9.51 29.43
N ILE A 648 4.33 9.39 29.25
CA ILE A 648 5.13 10.35 28.47
C ILE A 648 4.73 10.29 26.99
N VAL A 649 4.60 9.09 26.41
CA VAL A 649 4.21 8.92 25.00
C VAL A 649 2.85 9.57 24.73
N ASN A 650 1.90 9.40 25.63
CA ASN A 650 0.60 10.02 25.52
C ASN A 650 0.72 11.54 25.71
N ASP A 651 1.33 12.03 26.79
CA ASP A 651 1.47 13.46 27.09
C ASP A 651 2.13 14.26 25.93
N LEU A 652 3.22 13.72 25.37
CA LEU A 652 3.93 14.28 24.22
C LEU A 652 3.32 13.94 22.86
N ASN A 653 2.32 13.06 22.81
CA ASN A 653 1.75 12.54 21.58
C ASN A 653 2.81 11.96 20.62
N CYS A 654 3.78 11.15 21.09
CA CYS A 654 4.88 10.67 20.22
C CYS A 654 4.38 9.94 18.96
N LEU A 655 3.25 9.23 19.06
CA LEU A 655 2.64 8.47 17.95
C LEU A 655 2.03 9.36 16.85
N VAL A 656 1.92 10.67 17.07
CA VAL A 656 1.54 11.64 16.02
C VAL A 656 2.65 11.77 14.97
N CYS A 657 3.91 11.60 15.38
CA CYS A 657 5.05 11.72 14.49
C CYS A 657 5.69 10.35 14.19
N HIS A 658 5.82 9.52 15.21
CA HIS A 658 6.58 8.27 15.17
C HIS A 658 5.67 7.04 15.04
N ARG A 659 6.14 6.04 14.29
CA ARG A 659 5.60 4.69 14.31
C ARG A 659 6.33 3.85 15.37
N ILE A 660 5.58 3.10 16.16
CA ILE A 660 6.10 2.12 17.14
C ILE A 660 5.23 0.87 17.08
N LYS A 661 5.84 -0.27 16.74
CA LYS A 661 5.17 -1.58 16.58
C LYS A 661 3.88 -1.43 15.76
N ASP A 662 4.03 -0.86 14.56
CA ASP A 662 2.96 -0.58 13.59
C ASP A 662 1.84 0.38 14.05
N LYS A 663 1.99 1.04 15.20
CA LYS A 663 1.08 2.08 15.68
C LYS A 663 1.70 3.47 15.53
N GLY A 664 0.94 4.44 15.04
CA GLY A 664 1.35 5.84 14.90
C GLY A 664 1.55 6.27 13.46
N ALA A 665 2.24 7.38 13.25
CA ALA A 665 2.43 8.00 11.93
C ALA A 665 3.85 7.78 11.35
N ASN A 666 4.00 8.03 10.06
CA ASN A 666 5.27 7.89 9.32
C ASN A 666 5.94 9.24 9.03
N PHE A 667 5.66 10.25 9.84
CA PHE A 667 6.25 11.57 9.63
C PHE A 667 7.72 11.62 10.11
N ALA A 668 8.02 10.92 11.20
CA ALA A 668 9.33 10.82 11.82
C ALA A 668 9.83 9.35 11.78
N PRO A 669 11.12 9.09 12.09
CA PRO A 669 11.68 7.74 12.06
C PRO A 669 10.88 6.74 12.90
N GLU A 670 10.76 5.51 12.39
CA GLU A 670 10.15 4.41 13.13
C GLU A 670 11.02 4.01 14.33
N LEU A 671 10.41 3.99 15.52
CA LEU A 671 11.13 3.74 16.77
C LEU A 671 11.07 2.28 17.23
N THR A 672 10.37 1.40 16.51
CA THR A 672 10.12 0.00 16.88
C THR A 672 11.38 -0.75 17.31
N TYR A 673 12.51 -0.42 16.70
CA TYR A 673 13.80 -1.07 16.93
C TYR A 673 14.91 -0.07 17.31
N GLU A 674 14.55 1.15 17.72
CA GLU A 674 15.52 2.23 17.95
C GLU A 674 16.53 1.88 19.06
N GLY A 675 16.14 1.07 20.05
CA GLY A 675 17.02 0.62 21.13
C GLY A 675 18.18 -0.24 20.65
N SER A 676 18.00 -1.00 19.57
CA SER A 676 19.08 -1.74 18.94
C SER A 676 20.01 -0.82 18.13
N ARG A 677 19.51 0.34 17.69
CA ARG A 677 20.19 1.22 16.72
C ARG A 677 21.16 2.19 17.37
N VAL A 678 20.74 2.83 18.46
CA VAL A 678 21.47 3.96 19.06
C VAL A 678 21.99 3.65 20.44
N LYS A 679 23.10 4.30 20.81
CA LYS A 679 23.65 4.24 22.16
C LYS A 679 22.76 5.00 23.14
N ARG A 680 22.64 4.46 24.36
CA ARG A 680 21.81 5.03 25.41
C ARG A 680 22.23 6.45 25.78
N GLU A 681 23.52 6.71 25.93
CA GLU A 681 24.04 8.05 26.29
C GLU A 681 23.74 9.08 25.21
N TRP A 682 23.89 8.70 23.94
CA TRP A 682 23.54 9.56 22.82
C TRP A 682 22.04 9.87 22.80
N LEU A 683 21.19 8.88 23.07
CA LEU A 683 19.75 9.06 23.11
C LEU A 683 19.32 10.02 24.22
N GLU A 684 19.93 9.94 25.40
CA GLU A 684 19.69 10.90 26.49
C GLU A 684 20.08 12.33 26.10
N ASP A 685 21.26 12.52 25.53
CA ASP A 685 21.73 13.83 25.07
C ASP A 685 20.85 14.40 23.95
N PHE A 686 20.39 13.54 23.03
CA PHE A 686 19.48 13.91 21.95
C PHE A 686 18.10 14.33 22.49
N LEU A 687 17.53 13.61 23.46
CA LEU A 687 16.25 13.99 24.08
C LEU A 687 16.36 15.30 24.88
N ARG A 688 17.52 15.58 25.48
CA ARG A 688 17.78 16.82 26.21
C ARG A 688 17.83 18.03 25.27
N ALA A 689 18.52 17.89 24.13
CA ALA A 689 18.66 18.94 23.13
C ALA A 689 18.76 18.31 21.73
N PRO A 690 17.62 18.11 21.03
CA PRO A 690 17.62 17.48 19.72
C PRO A 690 18.47 18.25 18.71
N ASP A 691 19.49 17.59 18.17
CA ASP A 691 20.42 18.18 17.19
C ASP A 691 19.94 17.96 15.75
N ILE A 692 20.45 18.76 14.82
CA ILE A 692 20.18 18.65 13.38
C ILE A 692 20.98 17.47 12.82
N LEU A 693 20.39 16.28 12.80
CA LEU A 693 21.03 15.08 12.22
C LEU A 693 21.07 15.12 10.69
N ARG A 694 20.11 15.80 10.07
CA ARG A 694 19.96 15.92 8.62
C ARG A 694 19.42 17.32 8.28
N PRO A 695 20.25 18.25 7.81
CA PRO A 695 19.85 19.66 7.59
C PRO A 695 18.64 19.85 6.66
N LEU A 696 18.42 18.91 5.74
CA LEU A 696 17.33 18.96 4.76
C LEU A 696 16.11 18.09 5.12
N PHE A 697 16.08 17.47 6.31
CA PHE A 697 15.01 16.55 6.74
C PHE A 697 14.34 17.04 8.03
N GLN A 698 13.23 16.38 8.40
CA GLN A 698 12.42 16.68 9.59
C GLN A 698 13.28 16.65 10.86
N GLN A 699 13.06 17.61 11.76
CA GLN A 699 13.79 17.75 13.02
C GLN A 699 12.85 17.55 14.20
N MET A 700 13.35 16.90 15.26
CA MET A 700 12.56 16.65 16.46
C MET A 700 12.38 17.96 17.27
N PRO A 701 11.15 18.29 17.71
CA PRO A 701 10.92 19.45 18.57
C PRO A 701 11.58 19.30 19.95
N ARG A 702 11.93 20.44 20.57
CA ARG A 702 12.38 20.47 21.96
C ARG A 702 11.17 20.45 22.91
N PHE A 703 11.00 19.36 23.65
CA PHE A 703 9.86 19.15 24.57
C PHE A 703 10.17 19.45 26.06
N ASN A 704 11.38 19.90 26.38
CA ASN A 704 11.83 20.24 27.74
C ASN A 704 11.56 19.15 28.79
N LEU A 705 11.88 17.89 28.45
CA LEU A 705 11.77 16.76 29.37
C LEU A 705 12.69 16.92 30.58
N SER A 706 12.23 16.45 31.74
CA SER A 706 13.07 16.34 32.94
C SER A 706 14.09 15.20 32.82
N GLU A 707 15.17 15.27 33.60
CA GLU A 707 16.19 14.21 33.61
C GLU A 707 15.64 12.83 34.01
N GLU A 708 14.59 12.76 34.83
CA GLU A 708 13.92 11.48 35.13
C GLU A 708 13.15 10.95 33.91
N GLU A 709 12.40 11.81 33.22
CA GLU A 709 11.65 11.42 32.02
C GLU A 709 12.57 10.99 30.87
N ILE A 710 13.68 11.70 30.66
CA ILE A 710 14.70 11.33 29.66
C ILE A 710 15.20 9.91 29.93
N LYS A 711 15.54 9.58 31.18
CA LYS A 711 15.97 8.23 31.56
C LYS A 711 14.89 7.19 31.31
N ILE A 712 13.64 7.47 31.67
CA ILE A 712 12.51 6.55 31.43
C ILE A 712 12.33 6.26 29.94
N VAL A 713 12.40 7.29 29.09
CA VAL A 713 12.29 7.13 27.63
C VAL A 713 13.47 6.34 27.09
N ALA A 714 14.70 6.69 27.48
CA ALA A 714 15.91 6.01 27.04
C ALA A 714 15.94 4.54 27.48
N ASP A 715 15.59 4.24 28.73
CA ASP A 715 15.54 2.87 29.27
C ASP A 715 14.49 2.04 28.54
N TYR A 716 13.28 2.59 28.32
CA TYR A 716 12.25 1.85 27.62
C TYR A 716 12.64 1.56 26.16
N ILE A 717 13.17 2.56 25.44
CA ILE A 717 13.61 2.38 24.06
C ILE A 717 14.71 1.30 24.00
N THR A 718 15.72 1.39 24.85
CA THR A 718 16.88 0.47 24.84
C THR A 718 16.57 -0.94 25.36
N LEU A 719 15.52 -1.14 26.16
CA LEU A 719 15.14 -2.45 26.69
C LEU A 719 13.99 -3.13 25.93
N VAL A 720 13.04 -2.36 25.39
CA VAL A 720 11.78 -2.89 24.86
C VAL A 720 11.63 -2.72 23.35
N LEU A 721 12.24 -1.67 22.78
CA LEU A 721 12.15 -1.35 21.35
C LEU A 721 13.41 -1.81 20.63
N VAL A 722 13.60 -3.12 20.65
CA VAL A 722 14.81 -3.80 20.21
C VAL A 722 14.47 -4.97 19.29
N ASP A 723 15.44 -5.39 18.50
CA ASP A 723 15.42 -6.61 17.71
C ASP A 723 16.41 -7.61 18.32
N ASP A 724 15.90 -8.81 18.59
CA ASP A 724 16.62 -9.88 19.29
C ASP A 724 17.84 -10.38 18.49
N GLU A 725 17.80 -10.35 17.15
CA GLU A 725 18.92 -10.76 16.29
C GLU A 725 20.08 -9.76 16.38
N VAL A 726 19.77 -8.48 16.56
CA VAL A 726 20.81 -7.44 16.72
C VAL A 726 21.46 -7.54 18.09
N ILE A 727 20.68 -7.76 19.16
CA ILE A 727 21.20 -7.84 20.53
C ILE A 727 21.99 -9.11 20.79
N ALA A 728 21.61 -10.25 20.19
CA ALA A 728 22.29 -11.53 20.40
C ALA A 728 23.73 -11.59 19.85
N ARG A 729 24.22 -10.51 19.24
CA ARG A 729 25.48 -10.47 18.52
C ARG A 729 26.62 -10.00 19.42
N GLU A 730 27.43 -10.94 19.91
CA GLU A 730 28.54 -10.65 20.83
C GLU A 730 29.95 -10.65 20.18
N ASP A 731 30.07 -10.93 18.87
CA ASP A 731 31.33 -11.41 18.27
C ASP A 731 32.14 -10.40 17.44
N LEU A 732 32.04 -9.09 17.69
CA LEU A 732 32.79 -8.10 16.90
C LEU A 732 34.30 -8.10 17.13
N GLY A 733 34.77 -8.63 18.26
CA GLY A 733 36.20 -8.62 18.64
C GLY A 733 36.78 -7.21 18.84
N GLU A 734 38.07 -7.13 19.19
CA GLU A 734 38.70 -5.84 19.51
C GLU A 734 38.88 -4.92 18.28
N ILE A 735 38.78 -3.60 18.53
CA ILE A 735 39.11 -2.55 17.57
C ILE A 735 40.62 -2.31 17.63
N THR A 736 41.33 -2.74 16.58
CA THR A 736 42.78 -2.51 16.41
C THR A 736 43.03 -1.54 15.25
N SER A 737 44.21 -0.91 15.21
CA SER A 737 44.57 0.01 14.12
C SER A 737 44.55 -0.67 12.75
N ASP A 738 45.02 -1.92 12.66
CA ASP A 738 45.01 -2.71 11.41
C ASP A 738 43.59 -2.95 10.89
N ASN A 739 42.68 -3.35 11.76
CA ASN A 739 41.29 -3.62 11.39
C ASN A 739 40.54 -2.35 10.96
N VAL A 740 40.85 -1.21 11.59
CA VAL A 740 40.29 0.10 11.21
C VAL A 740 40.80 0.54 9.84
N GLU A 741 42.08 0.33 9.55
CA GLU A 741 42.67 0.65 8.24
C GLU A 741 42.08 -0.20 7.12
N ARG A 742 41.87 -1.51 7.35
CA ARG A 742 41.14 -2.40 6.43
C ARG A 742 39.71 -1.93 6.18
N GLY A 743 38.98 -1.57 7.25
CA GLY A 743 37.62 -1.04 7.13
C GLY A 743 37.55 0.26 6.33
N LYS A 744 38.51 1.16 6.53
CA LYS A 744 38.62 2.41 5.76
C LYS A 744 38.89 2.15 4.28
N LYS A 745 39.70 1.13 3.95
CA LYS A 745 39.96 0.72 2.57
C LYS A 745 38.66 0.23 1.90
N ILE A 746 37.90 -0.64 2.56
CA ILE A 746 36.60 -1.13 2.08
C ILE A 746 35.63 0.02 1.84
N TYR A 747 35.52 0.97 2.78
CA TYR A 747 34.67 2.15 2.65
C TYR A 747 34.95 2.93 1.34
N ASN A 748 36.23 3.10 1.00
CA ASN A 748 36.63 3.81 -0.22
C ASN A 748 36.40 2.98 -1.49
N GLU A 749 36.73 1.67 -1.46
CA GLU A 749 36.61 0.76 -2.62
C GLU A 749 35.17 0.51 -3.02
N LYS A 750 34.25 0.39 -2.06
CA LYS A 750 32.81 0.21 -2.31
C LYS A 750 32.11 1.54 -2.65
N GLY A 751 32.84 2.66 -2.64
CA GLY A 751 32.34 3.97 -3.05
C GLY A 751 31.38 4.63 -2.06
N CYS A 752 31.44 4.28 -0.77
CA CYS A 752 30.51 4.79 0.24
C CYS A 752 30.55 6.32 0.37
N GLN A 753 31.72 6.93 0.13
CA GLN A 753 31.95 8.38 0.11
C GLN A 753 31.16 9.12 -0.97
N ALA A 754 30.73 8.44 -2.04
CA ALA A 754 29.90 9.06 -3.08
C ALA A 754 28.54 9.52 -2.53
N CYS A 755 28.04 8.82 -1.51
CA CYS A 755 26.75 9.11 -0.88
C CYS A 755 26.89 9.69 0.53
N HIS A 756 27.90 9.29 1.31
CA HIS A 756 28.03 9.66 2.71
C HIS A 756 29.13 10.70 2.96
N GLN A 757 28.84 11.65 3.86
CA GLN A 757 29.80 12.64 4.34
C GLN A 757 30.55 12.16 5.59
N ILE A 758 31.86 12.41 5.64
CA ILE A 758 32.71 12.37 6.84
C ILE A 758 33.47 13.70 6.92
N GLY A 759 33.27 14.44 8.01
CA GLY A 759 33.64 15.85 8.10
C GLY A 759 32.89 16.67 7.06
N ILE A 760 33.64 17.33 6.17
CA ILE A 760 33.14 18.11 5.04
C ILE A 760 33.30 17.40 3.68
N GLU A 761 33.87 16.19 3.68
CA GLU A 761 34.18 15.42 2.47
C GLU A 761 33.11 14.35 2.21
N GLY A 762 32.78 14.12 0.94
CA GLY A 762 31.81 13.11 0.50
C GLY A 762 30.44 13.66 0.07
N GLY A 763 29.51 12.76 -0.24
CA GLY A 763 28.17 13.08 -0.73
C GLY A 763 27.14 13.38 0.37
N ALA A 764 26.07 14.08 0.01
CA ALA A 764 24.98 14.46 0.93
C ALA A 764 23.69 13.62 0.74
N VAL A 765 23.76 12.54 -0.06
CA VAL A 765 22.62 11.65 -0.34
C VAL A 765 22.31 10.77 0.87
N GLY A 766 23.35 10.22 1.50
CA GLY A 766 23.28 9.45 2.74
C GLY A 766 23.53 10.32 3.99
N PRO A 767 23.16 9.82 5.19
CA PRO A 767 23.44 10.53 6.43
C PRO A 767 24.94 10.76 6.67
N ASN A 768 25.26 11.87 7.34
CA ASN A 768 26.62 12.19 7.76
C ASN A 768 27.11 11.14 8.78
N LEU A 769 28.26 10.52 8.51
CA LEU A 769 28.83 9.42 9.30
C LEU A 769 29.89 9.89 10.31
N SER A 770 30.20 11.19 10.39
CA SER A 770 31.21 11.74 11.31
C SER A 770 30.96 11.41 12.79
N VAL A 771 29.69 11.21 13.14
CA VAL A 771 29.23 10.89 14.50
C VAL A 771 28.68 9.46 14.61
N ALA A 772 28.92 8.62 13.59
CA ALA A 772 28.37 7.26 13.56
C ALA A 772 28.80 6.44 14.79
N GLY A 773 30.06 6.56 15.20
CA GLY A 773 30.59 5.89 16.39
C GLY A 773 30.14 6.49 17.72
N ASP A 774 29.66 7.74 17.74
CA ASP A 774 29.05 8.34 18.94
C ASP A 774 27.58 7.96 19.08
N ARG A 775 26.88 7.77 17.95
CA ARG A 775 25.44 7.53 17.90
C ARG A 775 25.05 6.05 17.86
N LEU A 776 25.62 5.28 16.94
CA LEU A 776 25.13 3.95 16.59
C LEU A 776 25.83 2.85 17.38
N THR A 777 25.11 1.76 17.65
CA THR A 777 25.71 0.54 18.20
C THR A 777 26.50 -0.19 17.11
N PRO A 778 27.66 -0.78 17.43
CA PRO A 778 28.42 -1.59 16.47
C PRO A 778 27.62 -2.76 15.89
N GLU A 779 26.76 -3.38 16.70
CA GLU A 779 25.92 -4.52 16.33
C GLU A 779 24.90 -4.11 15.25
N TYR A 780 24.26 -2.95 15.41
CA TYR A 780 23.36 -2.41 14.40
C TYR A 780 24.09 -2.03 13.12
N ILE A 781 25.25 -1.37 13.19
CA ILE A 781 26.02 -0.99 11.99
C ILE A 781 26.26 -2.23 11.12
N TYR A 782 26.69 -3.34 11.73
CA TYR A 782 26.91 -4.59 11.03
C TYR A 782 25.63 -5.13 10.38
N MET A 783 24.55 -5.25 11.14
CA MET A 783 23.29 -5.82 10.64
C MET A 783 22.67 -4.95 9.55
N HIS A 784 22.81 -3.62 9.66
CA HIS A 784 22.39 -2.68 8.63
C HIS A 784 23.24 -2.81 7.36
N LEU A 785 24.54 -3.04 7.45
CA LEU A 785 25.39 -3.27 6.28
C LEU A 785 25.10 -4.62 5.59
N LYS A 786 24.71 -5.64 6.37
CA LYS A 786 24.35 -6.97 5.88
C LYS A 786 23.02 -6.98 5.11
N ASP A 787 22.01 -6.30 5.65
CA ASP A 787 20.72 -6.11 5.01
C ASP A 787 20.21 -4.68 5.24
N PRO A 788 20.57 -3.73 4.36
CA PRO A 788 20.13 -2.35 4.47
C PRO A 788 18.61 -2.18 4.27
N GLN A 789 17.92 -3.17 3.68
CA GLN A 789 16.50 -3.12 3.35
C GLN A 789 15.60 -3.59 4.51
N LYS A 790 16.11 -4.39 5.45
CA LYS A 790 15.34 -4.93 6.61
C LYS A 790 14.59 -3.85 7.42
N TRP A 791 15.15 -2.63 7.53
CA TRP A 791 14.70 -1.61 8.51
C TRP A 791 13.88 -0.45 7.93
N GLY A 792 13.27 -0.64 6.75
CA GLY A 792 12.16 0.19 6.22
C GLY A 792 12.45 1.66 5.85
N SER A 793 13.55 2.26 6.30
CA SER A 793 13.83 3.70 6.12
C SER A 793 14.79 4.03 4.98
N SER A 794 15.39 3.03 4.33
CA SER A 794 16.33 3.24 3.22
C SER A 794 16.31 2.13 2.17
N ASN A 795 15.26 2.09 1.34
CA ASN A 795 15.34 1.41 0.04
C ASN A 795 16.37 2.04 -0.92
N VAL A 796 17.08 3.08 -0.47
CA VAL A 796 18.08 3.85 -1.23
C VAL A 796 19.49 3.29 -1.04
N ALA A 797 19.80 2.67 0.10
CA ALA A 797 21.12 2.09 0.34
C ALA A 797 21.25 0.76 -0.42
N PRO A 798 22.22 0.59 -1.34
CA PRO A 798 22.40 -0.68 -2.05
C PRO A 798 22.85 -1.79 -1.10
N ASN A 799 22.43 -3.03 -1.38
CA ASN A 799 23.08 -4.20 -0.79
C ASN A 799 24.36 -4.51 -1.58
N TYR A 800 25.52 -4.33 -0.95
CA TYR A 800 26.83 -4.50 -1.57
C TYR A 800 27.34 -5.95 -1.55
N GLY A 801 26.57 -6.89 -0.98
CA GLY A 801 26.95 -8.31 -0.90
C GLY A 801 28.26 -8.54 -0.13
N LEU A 802 28.51 -7.75 0.91
CA LEU A 802 29.73 -7.85 1.73
C LEU A 802 29.77 -9.17 2.50
N ASP A 803 30.95 -9.77 2.60
CA ASP A 803 31.14 -10.95 3.46
C ASP A 803 31.28 -10.57 4.96
N ASP A 804 31.20 -11.55 5.85
CA ASP A 804 31.21 -11.31 7.30
C ASP A 804 32.53 -10.65 7.80
N GLU A 805 33.66 -10.85 7.12
CA GLU A 805 34.95 -10.24 7.47
C GLU A 805 34.98 -8.76 7.04
N GLU A 806 34.56 -8.47 5.80
CA GLU A 806 34.37 -7.12 5.28
C GLU A 806 33.40 -6.31 6.15
N LEU A 807 32.25 -6.89 6.51
CA LEU A 807 31.26 -6.30 7.39
C LEU A 807 31.85 -5.95 8.76
N THR A 808 32.67 -6.84 9.32
CA THR A 808 33.32 -6.64 10.62
C THR A 808 34.32 -5.49 10.57
N TYR A 809 35.21 -5.46 9.59
CA TYR A 809 36.20 -4.38 9.48
C TYR A 809 35.55 -3.02 9.21
N LEU A 810 34.57 -2.97 8.31
CA LEU A 810 33.84 -1.74 8.02
C LEU A 810 33.08 -1.23 9.24
N THR A 811 32.44 -2.14 10.00
CA THR A 811 31.79 -1.81 11.28
C THR A 811 32.77 -1.21 12.29
N LYS A 812 33.97 -1.79 12.42
CA LYS A 812 35.02 -1.28 13.32
C LYS A 812 35.46 0.12 12.93
N TYR A 813 35.72 0.36 11.64
CA TYR A 813 36.07 1.68 11.14
C TYR A 813 34.99 2.71 11.46
N LEU A 814 33.73 2.44 11.10
CA LEU A 814 32.62 3.36 11.36
C LEU A 814 32.41 3.62 12.86
N SER A 815 32.67 2.63 13.71
CA SER A 815 32.59 2.77 15.17
C SER A 815 33.66 3.70 15.77
N THR A 816 34.75 3.97 15.04
CA THR A 816 35.77 4.95 15.44
C THR A 816 35.44 6.39 15.06
N LEU A 817 34.43 6.61 14.21
CA LEU A 817 34.04 7.96 13.76
C LEU A 817 33.28 8.68 14.89
N ARG A 818 34.04 9.45 15.68
CA ARG A 818 33.55 10.20 16.83
C ARG A 818 33.89 11.68 16.69
N ALA A 819 32.88 12.49 16.39
CA ALA A 819 33.03 13.94 16.27
C ALA A 819 32.16 14.62 17.34
N LYS A 820 32.79 15.42 18.21
CA LYS A 820 32.06 16.27 19.16
C LYS A 820 31.33 17.38 18.39
N LYS A 821 30.05 17.14 18.06
CA LYS A 821 29.13 18.04 17.36
C LYS A 821 29.64 18.51 16.00
N VAL A 822 28.98 18.06 14.93
CA VAL A 822 29.15 18.67 13.60
C VAL A 822 28.33 19.95 13.57
N GLY A 823 28.84 21.01 14.21
CA GLY A 823 28.31 22.35 14.03
C GLY A 823 28.44 22.70 12.56
N PHE A 824 27.33 22.74 11.83
CA PHE A 824 27.31 23.24 10.47
C PHE A 824 27.80 24.68 10.51
N LEU A 825 29.00 24.92 9.99
CA LEU A 825 29.59 26.25 9.82
C LEU A 825 28.74 27.05 8.82
N TRP A 826 27.74 27.77 9.30
CA TRP A 826 27.38 29.04 8.66
C TRP A 826 28.28 30.10 9.26
N LYS A 827 29.26 30.55 8.46
CA LYS A 827 29.96 31.79 8.73
C LYS A 827 28.91 32.88 8.90
N ASN A 828 28.93 33.57 10.04
CA ASN A 828 28.44 34.93 10.15
C ASN A 828 29.09 35.75 9.01
N THR A 829 28.30 36.10 8.01
CA THR A 829 28.54 37.31 7.23
C THR A 829 27.64 38.37 7.82
N ASN A 830 28.29 39.30 8.53
CA ASN A 830 27.86 40.61 9.07
C ASN A 830 26.38 40.97 8.99
#